data_AF-A5DVW7-F1
#
_entry.id   AF-A5DVW7-F1
#
_cell.length_a   1.000
_cell.length_b   1.000
_cell.length_c   1.000
_cell.angle_alpha   90.00
_cell.angle_beta   90.00
_cell.angle_gamma   90.00
#
_symmetry.space_group_name_H-M   'P 1'
#
loop_
_entity.id
_entity.type
_entity.pdbx_description
1 polymer ?
#
loop_
_entity_poly.entity_id
_entity_poly.type
_entity_poly.pdbx_seq_one_letter_code
_entity_poly.pdbx_strand_id
1 'polypeptide(L)'
;MTLMMRRLVINKSIPTIQRQFLHLSLNRQTLLTNQLPHCRPILCFAKKNNFSTSPLILQLLSSKDNKDFKNTSPTSTSTSTSRSSADNHPHDIVSNSNSNSNSNSNLNSSLNSTSDPNPINQSPPSHQNDYIPQVTKEQLLAKANNILSRLRVRIKWLLKRSNRPYNTDDYSAFFSWLVVGNVFLFIVATTTFISMVIFTANTVFAQEFVARKMGEFITQNSNMTVTFESAIVPGWSDGKISFRKCFVSRRPKKIVKFIKGSQQEAYEKSLESHLCADGLEADEEKDLFEDDGNYTQFDLTIEEVNISFSFRKWLNGSGLIDTMEIKGLRGVVDRTHVHWDPDDDARNYKNVYKTGDFEIENFKMEDVLFELKQPNDFRPFDVAIYNCELSRLRKHYLFYDFINANLMSGSYDNSLFTIHKKQKLTDFAHDQNKNEPGTKESQWKRITCLRVDGLNIDHLNTGLEGPLGWITSGKVDMVGEIMVPQEQDEISVAEIVNLIADSIKKEATRYKNPEVHSKHPDLHTRLTSADYKDVSKYFVLDLNIRLNNVRASVPFKAPELSYVNYALIRPIVAYINSKNTFIEIHNRVVKNILDFDGSWTVYDSLLMDDISEEVYDNFAEYVADEEARLMRVRRVGFWSLQLLVQAILFGLGTLA
;
A
#
# COMPACT_ATOMS: atom_id res chain seq x y z
N MET A 1 -9.70 14.33 -7.20
CA MET A 1 -8.54 13.75 -7.92
C MET A 1 -8.65 12.23 -8.05
N THR A 2 -8.29 11.43 -7.03
CA THR A 2 -8.31 9.94 -7.08
C THR A 2 -9.72 9.31 -7.13
N LEU A 3 -10.75 10.14 -6.96
CA LEU A 3 -12.19 9.81 -7.04
C LEU A 3 -12.71 9.50 -8.46
N MET A 4 -12.00 9.87 -9.53
CA MET A 4 -12.47 9.68 -10.92
C MET A 4 -11.42 9.04 -11.82
N MET A 5 -10.62 8.14 -11.26
CA MET A 5 -9.68 7.33 -12.04
C MET A 5 -10.04 5.86 -11.85
N ARG A 6 -9.85 5.04 -12.88
CA ARG A 6 -9.93 3.58 -12.87
C ARG A 6 -8.79 3.12 -13.78
N ARG A 7 -7.99 2.12 -13.37
CA ARG A 7 -6.72 1.73 -14.04
C ARG A 7 -5.67 2.88 -14.07
N LEU A 8 -5.18 3.26 -12.90
CA LEU A 8 -3.92 4.01 -12.78
C LEU A 8 -2.72 3.03 -12.93
N VAL A 9 -1.58 3.49 -13.45
CA VAL A 9 -0.43 2.74 -14.04
C VAL A 9 -0.23 1.26 -13.62
N ILE A 10 -0.93 0.30 -14.25
CA ILE A 10 -0.60 -1.12 -14.10
C ILE A 10 0.74 -1.43 -14.74
N ASN A 11 1.77 -1.57 -13.90
CA ASN A 11 3.07 -2.06 -14.32
C ASN A 11 3.05 -3.59 -14.47
N LYS A 12 2.40 -4.06 -15.55
CA LYS A 12 2.42 -5.45 -16.06
C LYS A 12 3.81 -5.86 -16.60
N SER A 13 4.87 -5.46 -15.88
CA SER A 13 6.24 -5.86 -16.16
C SER A 13 6.41 -7.37 -15.99
N ILE A 14 6.85 -8.00 -17.08
CA ILE A 14 7.18 -9.43 -17.19
C ILE A 14 8.32 -9.75 -16.20
N PRO A 15 8.30 -10.90 -15.49
CA PRO A 15 9.30 -11.23 -14.47
C PRO A 15 10.64 -11.62 -15.11
N THR A 16 11.52 -10.66 -15.40
CA THR A 16 12.86 -10.92 -15.96
C THR A 16 13.90 -9.92 -15.43
N ILE A 17 15.18 -10.26 -15.59
CA ILE A 17 16.39 -9.45 -15.30
C ILE A 17 16.75 -9.28 -13.80
N GLN A 18 15.82 -9.11 -12.86
CA GLN A 18 16.21 -9.02 -11.43
C GLN A 18 16.86 -10.31 -10.88
N ARG A 19 16.57 -11.49 -11.44
CA ARG A 19 17.26 -12.75 -11.09
C ARG A 19 18.73 -12.81 -11.50
N GLN A 20 19.19 -12.02 -12.47
CA GLN A 20 20.54 -12.18 -13.02
C GLN A 20 21.66 -11.60 -12.14
N PHE A 21 21.41 -10.47 -11.47
CA PHE A 21 22.43 -9.86 -10.60
C PHE A 21 22.74 -10.68 -9.34
N LEU A 22 21.75 -11.35 -8.76
CA LEU A 22 21.94 -12.20 -7.58
C LEU A 22 22.60 -13.56 -7.90
N HIS A 23 22.55 -14.01 -9.15
CA HIS A 23 23.10 -15.32 -9.56
C HIS A 23 24.57 -15.27 -10.01
N LEU A 24 25.10 -14.07 -10.26
CA LEU A 24 26.47 -13.84 -10.75
C LEU A 24 27.55 -13.78 -9.65
N SER A 25 27.17 -13.63 -8.38
CA SER A 25 28.10 -13.58 -7.24
C SER A 25 28.41 -14.94 -6.62
N LEU A 26 27.57 -15.96 -6.84
CA LEU A 26 27.64 -17.26 -6.14
C LEU A 26 28.40 -18.36 -6.90
N ASN A 27 28.45 -18.31 -8.24
CA ASN A 27 29.11 -19.34 -9.05
C ASN A 27 30.55 -18.97 -9.44
N ARG A 28 31.45 -18.81 -8.46
CA ARG A 28 32.90 -18.59 -8.72
C ARG A 28 33.88 -19.40 -7.86
N GLN A 29 33.44 -20.54 -7.31
CA GLN A 29 34.32 -21.55 -6.71
C GLN A 29 33.83 -22.99 -6.99
N THR A 30 34.26 -23.58 -8.11
CA THR A 30 34.35 -25.05 -8.32
C THR A 30 34.96 -25.34 -9.70
N LEU A 31 36.25 -25.68 -9.75
CA LEU A 31 36.92 -26.24 -10.93
C LEU A 31 38.24 -26.90 -10.49
N LEU A 32 38.68 -27.93 -11.24
CA LEU A 32 39.53 -29.05 -10.79
C LEU A 32 38.70 -30.09 -9.99
N THR A 33 38.75 -31.39 -10.27
CA THR A 33 39.80 -32.19 -10.94
C THR A 33 39.35 -32.96 -12.20
N ASN A 34 40.28 -33.72 -12.81
CA ASN A 34 40.17 -34.33 -14.16
C ASN A 34 39.52 -35.72 -14.17
N GLN A 35 38.88 -36.11 -15.29
CA GLN A 35 39.38 -37.16 -16.23
C GLN A 35 38.49 -37.33 -17.49
N LEU A 36 39.04 -38.01 -18.52
CA LEU A 36 38.54 -38.27 -19.88
C LEU A 36 39.20 -39.56 -20.42
N PRO A 37 38.81 -40.18 -21.56
CA PRO A 37 37.57 -40.06 -22.38
C PRO A 37 36.93 -41.45 -22.71
N HIS A 38 35.88 -41.52 -23.57
CA HIS A 38 35.89 -42.30 -24.84
C HIS A 38 34.57 -42.27 -25.68
N CYS A 39 34.73 -42.27 -27.01
CA CYS A 39 33.88 -42.82 -28.10
C CYS A 39 32.33 -42.66 -28.18
N ARG A 40 31.90 -41.63 -28.96
CA ARG A 40 31.13 -41.67 -30.25
C ARG A 40 30.73 -43.04 -30.88
N PRO A 41 29.84 -43.09 -31.91
CA PRO A 41 28.65 -42.26 -32.28
C PRO A 41 27.46 -43.09 -32.88
N ILE A 42 26.44 -42.47 -33.52
CA ILE A 42 25.80 -42.81 -34.86
C ILE A 42 24.30 -42.38 -35.00
N LEU A 43 23.98 -41.68 -36.11
CA LEU A 43 22.71 -41.49 -36.91
C LEU A 43 21.30 -41.37 -36.24
N CYS A 44 20.24 -40.84 -36.88
CA CYS A 44 20.08 -39.71 -37.84
C CYS A 44 18.60 -39.44 -38.22
N PHE A 45 18.36 -38.24 -38.75
CA PHE A 45 17.33 -37.84 -39.75
C PHE A 45 15.80 -37.99 -39.54
N ALA A 46 15.14 -36.86 -39.85
CA ALA A 46 13.88 -36.70 -40.60
C ALA A 46 12.50 -36.95 -39.90
N LYS A 47 11.37 -36.41 -40.40
CA LYS A 47 10.96 -35.03 -40.82
C LYS A 47 9.56 -35.04 -41.46
N LYS A 48 8.74 -34.01 -41.16
CA LYS A 48 7.50 -33.53 -41.83
C LYS A 48 6.18 -34.33 -41.66
N ASN A 49 5.11 -33.54 -41.40
CA ASN A 49 3.75 -33.59 -42.00
C ASN A 49 2.82 -34.79 -41.67
N ASN A 50 1.49 -34.72 -41.75
CA ASN A 50 0.51 -33.62 -41.89
C ASN A 50 -0.91 -34.12 -41.53
N PHE A 51 -1.82 -33.24 -41.10
CA PHE A 51 -3.31 -33.38 -41.22
C PHE A 51 -3.94 -34.59 -40.46
N SER A 52 -5.27 -34.74 -40.29
CA SER A 52 -6.42 -33.82 -40.17
C SER A 52 -7.64 -34.62 -39.63
N THR A 53 -8.83 -33.99 -39.60
CA THR A 53 -10.19 -34.56 -39.47
C THR A 53 -10.62 -35.20 -38.14
N SER A 54 -11.71 -34.65 -37.60
CA SER A 54 -12.67 -35.33 -36.71
C SER A 54 -13.59 -36.29 -37.51
N PRO A 55 -14.35 -37.16 -36.83
CA PRO A 55 -15.80 -36.91 -36.80
C PRO A 55 -16.52 -37.26 -35.48
N LEU A 56 -17.79 -36.88 -35.40
CA LEU A 56 -18.77 -37.25 -34.36
C LEU A 56 -19.33 -38.67 -34.57
N ILE A 57 -19.88 -39.28 -33.51
CA ILE A 57 -21.07 -40.16 -33.59
C ILE A 57 -21.78 -40.27 -32.22
N LEU A 58 -23.10 -40.47 -32.22
CA LEU A 58 -23.96 -40.62 -31.04
C LEU A 58 -23.95 -42.04 -30.45
N GLN A 59 -24.28 -42.17 -29.16
CA GLN A 59 -25.21 -43.20 -28.68
C GLN A 59 -26.02 -42.74 -27.45
N LEU A 60 -27.03 -43.53 -27.06
CA LEU A 60 -28.25 -43.04 -26.39
C LEU A 60 -28.70 -43.91 -25.20
N LEU A 61 -29.41 -43.25 -24.27
CA LEU A 61 -30.48 -43.75 -23.38
C LEU A 61 -30.18 -44.83 -22.31
N SER A 62 -30.59 -44.51 -21.08
CA SER A 62 -31.42 -45.33 -20.14
C SER A 62 -30.96 -45.16 -18.68
N SER A 63 -31.78 -45.25 -17.61
CA SER A 63 -33.20 -44.91 -17.35
C SER A 63 -33.48 -45.26 -15.86
N LYS A 64 -34.33 -44.49 -15.16
CA LYS A 64 -34.94 -44.85 -13.83
C LYS A 64 -33.96 -45.01 -12.63
N ASP A 65 -34.39 -45.02 -11.35
CA ASP A 65 -35.73 -44.81 -10.75
C ASP A 65 -35.68 -44.17 -9.33
N ASN A 66 -36.64 -43.28 -9.04
CA ASN A 66 -37.42 -43.06 -7.81
C ASN A 66 -36.85 -42.89 -6.35
N LYS A 67 -37.48 -41.91 -5.65
CA LYS A 67 -37.99 -41.88 -4.24
C LYS A 67 -37.13 -41.49 -3.01
N ASP A 68 -37.49 -40.32 -2.47
CA ASP A 68 -38.07 -40.07 -1.13
C ASP A 68 -37.54 -40.79 0.13
N PHE A 69 -37.06 -39.99 1.11
CA PHE A 69 -37.59 -40.04 2.48
C PHE A 69 -37.50 -38.70 3.23
N LYS A 70 -38.24 -38.56 4.34
CA LYS A 70 -38.38 -37.35 5.17
C LYS A 70 -37.74 -37.51 6.56
N ASN A 71 -37.40 -36.38 7.21
CA ASN A 71 -37.33 -36.09 8.66
C ASN A 71 -36.58 -37.11 9.58
N THR A 72 -35.77 -36.72 10.55
CA THR A 72 -36.13 -35.89 11.73
C THR A 72 -34.89 -35.32 12.45
N SER A 73 -35.11 -34.42 13.41
CA SER A 73 -34.17 -34.03 14.47
C SER A 73 -34.09 -35.04 15.62
N PRO A 74 -33.00 -35.04 16.40
CA PRO A 74 -33.01 -35.50 17.80
C PRO A 74 -32.50 -34.44 18.79
N THR A 75 -32.84 -34.61 20.07
CA THR A 75 -32.50 -33.68 21.18
C THR A 75 -31.92 -34.45 22.38
N SER A 76 -30.84 -33.90 22.99
CA SER A 76 -30.36 -34.11 24.38
C SER A 76 -29.98 -35.51 24.94
N THR A 77 -28.86 -35.52 25.70
CA THR A 77 -28.51 -36.43 26.85
C THR A 77 -28.29 -37.94 26.58
N SER A 78 -27.45 -38.72 27.31
CA SER A 78 -26.28 -38.50 28.22
C SER A 78 -25.68 -39.90 28.60
N THR A 79 -24.70 -40.20 29.49
CA THR A 79 -23.81 -39.52 30.48
C THR A 79 -22.53 -40.37 30.67
N SER A 80 -21.32 -39.77 30.66
CA SER A 80 -20.10 -40.27 31.34
C SER A 80 -19.05 -39.12 31.38
N THR A 81 -18.49 -38.63 32.50
CA THR A 81 -17.94 -39.23 33.75
C THR A 81 -16.58 -39.88 33.50
N SER A 82 -15.46 -39.16 33.57
CA SER A 82 -14.78 -38.67 34.80
C SER A 82 -13.57 -37.79 34.41
N ARG A 83 -12.87 -37.00 35.26
CA ARG A 83 -12.85 -36.87 36.75
C ARG A 83 -12.45 -35.42 37.12
N SER A 84 -12.92 -34.90 38.26
CA SER A 84 -12.59 -33.57 38.84
C SER A 84 -11.14 -33.50 39.43
N SER A 85 -10.46 -32.36 39.57
CA SER A 85 -10.69 -31.12 40.39
C SER A 85 -10.68 -31.37 41.92
N ALA A 86 -10.41 -30.39 42.80
CA ALA A 86 -10.03 -28.97 42.62
C ALA A 86 -8.65 -28.67 43.30
N ASP A 87 -8.27 -27.61 44.03
CA ASP A 87 -8.87 -26.41 44.70
C ASP A 87 -7.81 -25.26 44.69
N ASN A 88 -8.12 -23.99 44.38
CA ASN A 88 -8.75 -22.89 45.16
C ASN A 88 -7.87 -22.15 46.20
N HIS A 89 -7.49 -20.89 45.87
CA HIS A 89 -7.70 -19.58 46.55
C HIS A 89 -7.98 -19.47 48.09
N PRO A 90 -7.91 -18.26 48.73
CA PRO A 90 -7.40 -16.93 48.32
C PRO A 90 -6.59 -16.18 49.45
N HIS A 91 -6.50 -14.82 49.37
CA HIS A 91 -6.18 -13.83 50.44
C HIS A 91 -4.71 -13.55 50.85
N ASP A 92 -4.32 -12.36 51.33
CA ASP A 92 -4.67 -10.96 50.92
C ASP A 92 -3.77 -9.86 51.56
N ILE A 93 -3.50 -8.77 50.82
CA ILE A 93 -3.14 -7.35 51.20
C ILE A 93 -1.94 -7.04 52.19
N VAL A 94 -1.25 -5.91 51.91
CA VAL A 94 -0.64 -4.89 52.83
C VAL A 94 0.89 -4.65 52.74
N SER A 95 1.27 -3.37 52.54
CA SER A 95 2.59 -2.69 52.69
C SER A 95 3.77 -3.15 51.81
N ASN A 96 4.52 -2.33 51.05
CA ASN A 96 4.87 -0.88 51.00
C ASN A 96 6.17 -0.47 51.74
N SER A 97 7.06 0.24 51.02
CA SER A 97 8.32 0.89 51.48
C SER A 97 9.41 -0.06 52.05
N ASN A 98 10.71 0.13 51.80
CA ASN A 98 11.43 1.41 51.76
C ASN A 98 12.67 1.42 50.84
N SER A 99 13.25 2.61 50.63
CA SER A 99 14.42 2.88 49.78
C SER A 99 15.69 3.23 50.56
N ASN A 100 16.85 3.24 49.88
CA ASN A 100 18.08 4.00 50.24
C ASN A 100 18.83 3.58 51.54
N SER A 101 20.12 3.89 51.74
CA SER A 101 21.21 4.37 50.84
C SER A 101 22.59 4.28 51.53
N ASN A 102 23.67 4.23 50.73
CA ASN A 102 25.03 4.79 50.94
C ASN A 102 25.69 4.85 52.34
N SER A 103 26.97 4.42 52.39
CA SER A 103 28.16 5.28 52.68
C SER A 103 29.25 4.66 53.58
N ASN A 104 30.48 5.15 53.35
CA ASN A 104 31.79 4.84 53.94
C ASN A 104 31.79 4.87 55.50
N SER A 105 32.76 4.30 56.24
CA SER A 105 34.23 4.41 56.06
C SER A 105 35.04 3.64 57.13
N ASN A 106 36.33 3.33 56.87
CA ASN A 106 37.47 3.18 57.83
C ASN A 106 37.37 2.10 58.95
N LEU A 107 38.43 1.53 59.56
CA LEU A 107 39.90 1.75 59.58
C LEU A 107 40.65 0.41 59.94
N ASN A 108 41.96 0.45 60.24
CA ASN A 108 42.85 -0.71 60.51
C ASN A 108 43.13 -0.98 62.01
N SER A 109 43.61 -2.20 62.38
CA SER A 109 44.65 -2.52 63.43
C SER A 109 44.58 -4.00 63.91
N SER A 110 45.53 -4.62 64.65
CA SER A 110 47.00 -4.82 64.43
C SER A 110 47.66 -5.73 65.52
N LEU A 111 48.60 -6.66 65.17
CA LEU A 111 49.60 -7.35 66.05
C LEU A 111 49.02 -8.35 67.12
N ASN A 112 49.72 -9.25 67.86
CA ASN A 112 51.01 -10.01 67.85
C ASN A 112 51.00 -11.10 68.97
N SER A 113 51.94 -12.07 69.18
CA SER A 113 52.80 -12.91 68.32
C SER A 113 53.73 -13.88 69.13
N THR A 114 53.40 -15.17 69.29
CA THR A 114 54.20 -16.24 69.98
C THR A 114 53.79 -17.65 69.49
N SER A 115 54.55 -18.75 69.53
CA SER A 115 56.02 -19.04 69.55
C SER A 115 56.28 -20.56 69.35
N ASP A 116 57.32 -20.95 68.61
CA ASP A 116 57.77 -22.34 68.24
C ASP A 116 58.38 -23.19 69.41
N PRO A 117 58.77 -24.51 69.29
CA PRO A 117 59.10 -25.31 68.08
C PRO A 117 58.75 -26.85 67.97
N ASN A 118 58.74 -27.38 66.71
CA ASN A 118 59.29 -28.65 66.11
C ASN A 118 59.62 -29.94 66.94
N PRO A 119 59.70 -31.20 66.38
CA PRO A 119 60.45 -31.55 65.12
C PRO A 119 60.13 -32.88 64.30
N ILE A 120 60.95 -33.15 63.25
CA ILE A 120 61.31 -34.45 62.55
C ILE A 120 60.56 -34.95 61.26
N ASN A 121 61.31 -34.87 60.14
CA ASN A 121 61.51 -35.70 58.91
C ASN A 121 60.66 -36.93 58.52
N GLN A 122 60.39 -37.07 57.20
CA GLN A 122 60.89 -38.18 56.33
C GLN A 122 60.70 -37.89 54.80
N SER A 123 61.36 -38.66 53.91
CA SER A 123 61.41 -38.49 52.42
C SER A 123 62.05 -39.71 51.72
N PRO A 124 62.10 -39.86 50.37
CA PRO A 124 61.32 -39.27 49.26
C PRO A 124 60.61 -40.39 48.42
N PRO A 125 60.18 -40.19 47.14
CA PRO A 125 61.10 -40.28 46.00
C PRO A 125 60.88 -39.19 44.91
N SER A 126 61.63 -39.29 43.81
CA SER A 126 61.90 -38.19 42.85
C SER A 126 61.09 -38.22 41.55
N HIS A 127 60.73 -37.03 41.04
CA HIS A 127 60.55 -36.76 39.60
C HIS A 127 61.43 -35.57 39.18
N GLN A 128 62.17 -35.71 38.07
CA GLN A 128 62.93 -34.61 37.46
C GLN A 128 62.00 -33.78 36.57
N ASN A 129 62.07 -32.45 36.69
CA ASN A 129 61.46 -31.50 35.75
C ASN A 129 62.58 -30.73 35.05
N ASP A 130 62.79 -30.97 33.76
CA ASP A 130 63.77 -30.25 32.95
C ASP A 130 63.36 -28.78 32.78
N TYR A 131 64.15 -27.87 33.37
CA TYR A 131 63.92 -26.44 33.29
C TYR A 131 64.37 -25.90 31.92
N ILE A 132 63.49 -25.96 30.91
CA ILE A 132 63.73 -25.33 29.60
C ILE A 132 63.84 -23.80 29.81
N PRO A 133 64.98 -23.16 29.51
CA PRO A 133 65.16 -21.73 29.76
C PRO A 133 64.25 -20.90 28.85
N GLN A 134 63.48 -19.98 29.43
CA GLN A 134 62.61 -19.07 28.69
C GLN A 134 63.45 -18.06 27.89
N VAL A 135 63.68 -18.36 26.62
CA VAL A 135 64.52 -17.55 25.72
C VAL A 135 63.95 -16.14 25.57
N THR A 136 64.73 -15.14 25.97
CA THR A 136 64.28 -13.74 25.98
C THR A 136 64.32 -13.11 24.58
N LYS A 137 63.53 -12.05 24.39
CA LYS A 137 63.48 -11.24 23.16
C LYS A 137 64.87 -10.80 22.70
N GLU A 138 65.74 -10.43 23.65
CA GLU A 138 67.07 -9.89 23.39
C GLU A 138 68.06 -10.97 22.97
N GLN A 139 68.00 -12.17 23.58
CA GLN A 139 68.78 -13.33 23.13
C GLN A 139 68.44 -13.73 21.68
N LEU A 140 67.16 -13.67 21.30
CA LEU A 140 66.72 -13.91 19.92
C LEU A 140 67.13 -12.80 18.94
N LEU A 141 67.26 -11.56 19.39
CA LEU A 141 67.74 -10.44 18.56
C LEU A 141 69.28 -10.44 18.42
N ALA A 142 70.01 -10.84 19.46
CA ALA A 142 71.46 -11.02 19.43
C ALA A 142 71.87 -12.16 18.48
N LYS A 143 71.13 -13.28 18.50
CA LYS A 143 71.33 -14.44 17.59
C LYS A 143 70.80 -14.20 16.16
N ALA A 144 70.19 -13.05 15.87
CA ALA A 144 69.65 -12.74 14.55
C ALA A 144 70.62 -11.87 13.73
N ASN A 145 71.33 -12.50 12.78
CA ASN A 145 72.34 -11.84 11.96
C ASN A 145 71.77 -10.88 10.89
N ASN A 146 70.54 -11.11 10.43
CA ASN A 146 69.96 -10.38 9.30
C ASN A 146 68.86 -9.40 9.76
N ILE A 147 68.70 -8.29 9.04
CA ILE A 147 67.63 -7.30 9.30
C ILE A 147 66.25 -7.97 9.27
N LEU A 148 66.01 -8.85 8.28
CA LEU A 148 64.74 -9.56 8.14
C LEU A 148 64.46 -10.55 9.30
N SER A 149 65.48 -11.21 9.85
CA SER A 149 65.28 -12.08 11.02
C SER A 149 65.10 -11.28 12.31
N ARG A 150 65.79 -10.15 12.49
CA ARG A 150 65.51 -9.18 13.58
C ARG A 150 64.09 -8.63 13.49
N LEU A 151 63.61 -8.28 12.30
CA LEU A 151 62.23 -7.84 12.06
C LEU A 151 61.22 -8.96 12.37
N ARG A 152 61.47 -10.19 11.89
CA ARG A 152 60.62 -11.37 12.17
C ARG A 152 60.53 -11.68 13.67
N VAL A 153 61.63 -11.53 14.42
CA VAL A 153 61.63 -11.66 15.89
C VAL A 153 60.80 -10.55 16.54
N ARG A 154 60.96 -9.27 16.12
CA ARG A 154 60.14 -8.15 16.61
C ARG A 154 58.64 -8.37 16.37
N ILE A 155 58.27 -8.79 15.16
CA ILE A 155 56.88 -9.07 14.76
C ILE A 155 56.30 -10.27 15.54
N LYS A 156 57.03 -11.39 15.65
CA LYS A 156 56.62 -12.55 16.47
C LYS A 156 56.39 -12.16 17.93
N TRP A 157 57.25 -11.29 18.49
CA TRP A 157 57.10 -10.84 19.87
C TRP A 157 55.95 -9.87 20.09
N LEU A 158 55.65 -9.02 19.11
CA LEU A 158 54.49 -8.12 19.13
C LEU A 158 53.17 -8.90 19.05
N LEU A 159 53.09 -9.91 18.17
CA LEU A 159 51.89 -10.72 17.98
C LEU A 159 51.62 -11.74 19.11
N LYS A 160 52.67 -12.27 19.76
CA LYS A 160 52.53 -13.47 20.61
C LYS A 160 53.25 -13.43 21.96
N ARG A 161 54.20 -12.48 22.17
CA ARG A 161 55.02 -12.33 23.40
C ARG A 161 55.74 -13.60 23.92
N SER A 162 55.73 -14.70 23.17
CA SER A 162 56.19 -16.03 23.57
C SER A 162 56.84 -16.76 22.39
N ASN A 163 57.84 -17.60 22.67
CA ASN A 163 58.63 -18.25 21.63
C ASN A 163 58.00 -19.55 21.09
N ARG A 164 56.90 -20.07 21.66
CA ARG A 164 56.27 -21.33 21.20
C ARG A 164 55.91 -21.29 19.70
N PRO A 165 55.95 -22.43 18.98
CA PRO A 165 55.48 -22.52 17.59
C PRO A 165 54.00 -22.10 17.48
N TYR A 166 53.55 -21.80 16.27
CA TYR A 166 52.13 -21.56 15.98
C TYR A 166 51.38 -22.89 15.95
N ASN A 167 50.35 -23.01 16.79
CA ASN A 167 49.41 -24.12 16.76
C ASN A 167 48.24 -23.81 15.82
N THR A 168 47.44 -24.83 15.49
CA THR A 168 46.21 -24.67 14.69
C THR A 168 45.28 -23.59 15.25
N ASP A 169 45.18 -23.47 16.57
CA ASP A 169 44.34 -22.47 17.26
C ASP A 169 44.85 -21.03 17.08
N ASP A 170 46.16 -20.84 16.94
CA ASP A 170 46.70 -19.50 16.64
C ASP A 170 46.34 -19.11 15.20
N TYR A 171 46.46 -20.06 14.26
CA TYR A 171 46.10 -19.82 12.86
C TYR A 171 44.59 -19.62 12.67
N SER A 172 43.75 -20.36 13.38
CA SER A 172 42.29 -20.16 13.34
C SER A 172 41.86 -18.86 14.01
N ALA A 173 42.56 -18.40 15.05
CA ALA A 173 42.35 -17.07 15.65
C ALA A 173 42.76 -15.93 14.72
N PHE A 174 43.89 -16.05 14.00
CA PHE A 174 44.27 -15.06 12.98
C PHE A 174 43.31 -15.07 11.79
N PHE A 175 42.84 -16.26 11.36
CA PHE A 175 41.88 -16.39 10.26
C PHE A 175 40.50 -15.85 10.65
N SER A 176 40.00 -16.15 11.85
CA SER A 176 38.71 -15.62 12.32
C SER A 176 38.76 -14.10 12.52
N TRP A 177 39.85 -13.56 13.08
CA TRP A 177 40.04 -12.10 13.16
C TRP A 177 40.12 -11.45 11.77
N LEU A 178 40.77 -12.09 10.80
CA LEU A 178 40.83 -11.60 9.43
C LEU A 178 39.46 -11.66 8.73
N VAL A 179 38.69 -12.74 8.90
CA VAL A 179 37.34 -12.87 8.32
C VAL A 179 36.35 -11.90 8.98
N VAL A 180 36.30 -11.86 10.32
CA VAL A 180 35.44 -10.91 11.06
C VAL A 180 35.86 -9.47 10.77
N GLY A 181 37.16 -9.18 10.68
CA GLY A 181 37.68 -7.88 10.28
C GLY A 181 37.27 -7.48 8.87
N ASN A 182 37.26 -8.41 7.91
CA ASN A 182 36.76 -8.16 6.54
C ASN A 182 35.23 -8.02 6.49
N VAL A 183 34.45 -8.75 7.30
CA VAL A 183 32.99 -8.59 7.38
C VAL A 183 32.62 -7.26 8.05
N PHE A 184 33.31 -6.88 9.13
CA PHE A 184 33.14 -5.58 9.78
C PHE A 184 33.56 -4.44 8.84
N LEU A 185 34.69 -4.57 8.13
CA LEU A 185 35.06 -3.65 7.06
C LEU A 185 34.05 -3.66 5.91
N PHE A 186 33.40 -4.77 5.57
CA PHE A 186 32.38 -4.76 4.52
C PHE A 186 31.14 -3.95 4.95
N ILE A 187 30.73 -4.03 6.22
CA ILE A 187 29.57 -3.27 6.76
C ILE A 187 29.93 -1.79 6.97
N VAL A 188 31.07 -1.50 7.58
CA VAL A 188 31.54 -0.13 7.82
C VAL A 188 31.99 0.54 6.53
N ALA A 189 32.63 -0.17 5.61
CA ALA A 189 32.92 0.36 4.28
C ALA A 189 31.64 0.48 3.45
N THR A 190 30.71 -0.47 3.37
CA THR A 190 29.49 -0.22 2.55
C THR A 190 28.73 1.04 3.00
N THR A 191 28.78 1.43 4.27
CA THR A 191 28.26 2.73 4.72
C THR A 191 29.22 3.90 4.48
N THR A 192 30.49 3.82 4.88
CA THR A 192 31.47 4.94 4.75
C THR A 192 32.06 5.11 3.36
N PHE A 193 32.27 4.04 2.58
CA PHE A 193 32.59 4.06 1.15
C PHE A 193 31.43 4.56 0.31
N ILE A 194 30.16 4.23 0.61
CA ILE A 194 29.04 4.89 -0.07
C ILE A 194 29.06 6.38 0.26
N SER A 195 29.14 6.77 1.55
CA SER A 195 29.27 8.18 1.94
C SER A 195 30.46 8.88 1.24
N MET A 196 31.61 8.22 1.14
CA MET A 196 32.83 8.74 0.49
C MET A 196 32.74 8.75 -1.04
N VAL A 197 32.03 7.82 -1.67
CA VAL A 197 31.75 7.80 -3.12
C VAL A 197 30.81 8.92 -3.49
N ILE A 198 29.73 9.13 -2.73
CA ILE A 198 28.81 10.24 -3.01
C ILE A 198 29.57 11.56 -2.69
N PHE A 199 30.31 11.68 -1.58
CA PHE A 199 31.17 12.85 -1.27
C PHE A 199 32.23 13.15 -2.34
N THR A 200 32.89 12.14 -2.92
CA THR A 200 33.82 12.36 -4.06
C THR A 200 33.09 12.61 -5.38
N ALA A 201 31.82 12.21 -5.48
CA ALA A 201 30.89 12.66 -6.51
C ALA A 201 30.37 14.10 -6.31
N ASN A 202 30.86 14.84 -5.30
CA ASN A 202 30.76 16.31 -5.24
C ASN A 202 31.66 17.02 -6.29
N THR A 203 31.98 16.34 -7.38
CA THR A 203 32.64 16.92 -8.56
C THR A 203 31.58 17.08 -9.65
N VAL A 204 31.58 18.22 -10.35
CA VAL A 204 30.53 18.57 -11.33
C VAL A 204 30.33 17.47 -12.39
N PHE A 205 31.42 16.84 -12.83
CA PHE A 205 31.40 15.70 -13.75
C PHE A 205 30.70 14.45 -13.20
N ALA A 206 30.82 14.19 -11.90
CA ALA A 206 30.18 13.04 -11.27
C ALA A 206 28.68 13.29 -11.00
N GLN A 207 28.24 14.53 -10.86
CA GLN A 207 26.81 14.89 -10.82
C GLN A 207 26.11 14.47 -12.12
N GLU A 208 26.69 14.79 -13.28
CA GLU A 208 26.19 14.36 -14.60
C GLU A 208 26.17 12.81 -14.73
N PHE A 209 27.23 12.14 -14.27
CA PHE A 209 27.31 10.68 -14.31
C PHE A 209 26.25 9.99 -13.42
N VAL A 210 26.08 10.46 -12.18
CA VAL A 210 25.07 9.94 -11.24
C VAL A 210 23.67 10.20 -11.78
N ALA A 211 23.41 11.41 -12.31
CA ALA A 211 22.15 11.76 -12.94
C ALA A 211 21.85 10.78 -14.09
N ARG A 212 22.74 10.68 -15.09
CA ARG A 212 22.56 9.79 -16.24
C ARG A 212 22.35 8.33 -15.82
N LYS A 213 23.12 7.82 -14.85
CA LYS A 213 22.96 6.45 -14.36
C LYS A 213 21.63 6.23 -13.64
N MET A 214 21.12 7.22 -12.92
CA MET A 214 19.80 7.15 -12.30
C MET A 214 18.66 7.27 -13.32
N GLY A 215 18.78 8.13 -14.32
CA GLY A 215 17.82 8.21 -15.44
C GLY A 215 17.76 6.91 -16.26
N GLU A 216 18.92 6.32 -16.57
CA GLU A 216 19.03 4.99 -17.17
C GLU A 216 18.36 3.92 -16.27
N PHE A 217 18.66 3.92 -14.96
CA PHE A 217 18.08 2.95 -14.02
C PHE A 217 16.55 3.06 -13.91
N ILE A 218 16.00 4.27 -13.81
CA ILE A 218 14.55 4.48 -13.74
C ILE A 218 13.88 4.10 -15.07
N THR A 219 14.47 4.50 -16.21
CA THR A 219 13.93 4.22 -17.55
C THR A 219 14.08 2.75 -17.97
N GLN A 220 14.93 1.96 -17.30
CA GLN A 220 15.05 0.50 -17.50
C GLN A 220 14.12 -0.32 -16.60
N ASN A 221 13.88 0.12 -15.35
CA ASN A 221 13.06 -0.63 -14.37
C ASN A 221 11.60 -0.18 -14.33
N SER A 222 11.28 1.00 -14.86
CA SER A 222 9.91 1.49 -15.07
C SER A 222 9.62 1.64 -16.55
N ASN A 223 8.36 1.48 -16.95
CA ASN A 223 7.93 1.69 -18.35
C ASN A 223 7.87 3.18 -18.76
N MET A 224 8.41 4.08 -17.93
CA MET A 224 8.39 5.53 -18.09
C MET A 224 9.74 6.02 -18.66
N THR A 225 9.72 7.09 -19.44
CA THR A 225 10.94 7.77 -19.88
C THR A 225 11.23 8.93 -18.93
N VAL A 226 12.40 8.94 -18.29
CA VAL A 226 12.80 10.03 -17.39
C VAL A 226 14.05 10.72 -17.93
N THR A 227 13.94 12.03 -18.10
CA THR A 227 15.02 12.93 -18.53
C THR A 227 15.07 14.14 -17.59
N PHE A 228 16.20 14.82 -17.52
CA PHE A 228 16.45 15.98 -16.65
C PHE A 228 17.56 16.83 -17.27
N GLU A 229 17.48 18.15 -17.14
CA GLU A 229 18.54 19.04 -17.65
C GLU A 229 19.76 19.03 -16.71
N SER A 230 19.55 18.93 -15.40
CA SER A 230 20.63 18.86 -14.41
C SER A 230 20.24 18.12 -13.13
N ALA A 231 21.23 17.53 -12.46
CA ALA A 231 21.12 17.16 -11.06
C ALA A 231 22.09 18.01 -10.25
N ILE A 232 21.56 18.83 -9.34
CA ILE A 232 22.33 19.63 -8.41
C ILE A 232 22.31 18.90 -7.08
N VAL A 233 23.48 18.71 -6.47
CA VAL A 233 23.53 18.29 -5.06
C VAL A 233 23.67 19.57 -4.22
N PRO A 234 22.60 20.07 -3.58
CA PRO A 234 22.72 21.13 -2.59
C PRO A 234 23.58 20.65 -1.41
N GLY A 235 24.01 21.58 -0.54
CA GLY A 235 25.02 21.34 0.48
C GLY A 235 24.89 20.00 1.22
N TRP A 236 25.93 19.18 1.09
CA TRP A 236 26.05 17.77 1.51
C TRP A 236 25.68 17.44 2.97
N SER A 237 25.50 18.46 3.80
CA SER A 237 24.93 18.36 5.15
C SER A 237 23.45 17.96 5.18
N ASP A 238 22.65 18.27 4.15
CA ASP A 238 21.20 18.01 4.15
C ASP A 238 20.83 16.62 3.59
N GLY A 239 21.78 15.91 2.96
CA GLY A 239 21.59 14.55 2.43
C GLY A 239 20.65 14.40 1.22
N LYS A 240 20.03 15.50 0.75
CA LYS A 240 19.13 15.52 -0.41
C LYS A 240 19.88 15.76 -1.72
N ILE A 241 19.37 15.17 -2.81
CA ILE A 241 19.81 15.40 -4.19
C ILE A 241 18.64 16.03 -4.96
N SER A 242 18.90 17.15 -5.64
CA SER A 242 17.89 17.96 -6.33
C SER A 242 18.00 17.84 -7.84
N PHE A 243 17.09 17.11 -8.47
CA PHE A 243 16.96 17.05 -9.92
C PHE A 243 16.17 18.26 -10.41
N ARG A 244 16.65 18.95 -11.44
CA ARG A 244 16.02 20.17 -11.96
C ARG A 244 15.66 20.06 -13.44
N LYS A 245 14.50 20.63 -13.77
CA LYS A 245 13.87 20.54 -15.10
C LYS A 245 13.77 19.08 -15.55
N CYS A 246 13.10 18.27 -14.76
CA CYS A 246 12.80 16.89 -15.11
C CYS A 246 11.67 16.88 -16.15
N PHE A 247 11.75 15.97 -17.13
CA PHE A 247 10.63 15.61 -18.00
C PHE A 247 10.41 14.11 -17.93
N VAL A 248 9.17 13.75 -17.62
CA VAL A 248 8.71 12.39 -17.30
C VAL A 248 7.53 12.05 -18.20
N SER A 249 7.69 11.07 -19.08
CA SER A 249 6.64 10.65 -20.02
C SER A 249 6.34 9.16 -20.00
N ARG A 250 5.06 8.81 -20.16
CA ARG A 250 4.58 7.45 -20.43
C ARG A 250 3.67 7.49 -21.66
N ARG A 251 4.25 7.12 -22.79
CA ARG A 251 3.58 6.90 -24.09
C ARG A 251 3.88 5.49 -24.60
N PRO A 252 3.01 4.89 -25.43
CA PRO A 252 3.28 3.60 -26.06
C PRO A 252 4.53 3.69 -26.94
N LYS A 253 5.40 2.69 -26.82
CA LYS A 253 6.63 2.59 -27.61
C LYS A 253 6.45 1.46 -28.61
N LYS A 254 6.59 1.73 -29.91
CA LYS A 254 6.75 0.66 -30.91
C LYS A 254 8.08 -0.06 -30.64
N ILE A 255 8.00 -1.24 -30.02
CA ILE A 255 9.18 -2.04 -29.67
C ILE A 255 9.69 -2.70 -30.94
N VAL A 256 10.56 -2.00 -31.67
CA VAL A 256 11.33 -2.58 -32.78
C VAL A 256 12.26 -3.65 -32.20
N LYS A 257 11.80 -4.91 -32.19
CA LYS A 257 12.61 -6.06 -31.82
C LYS A 257 13.84 -6.10 -32.73
N PHE A 258 15.04 -6.20 -32.16
CA PHE A 258 16.25 -6.42 -32.95
C PHE A 258 16.20 -7.82 -33.60
N ILE A 259 15.81 -7.87 -34.87
CA ILE A 259 15.81 -9.09 -35.69
C ILE A 259 17.20 -9.23 -36.31
N LYS A 260 17.86 -10.37 -36.07
CA LYS A 260 19.17 -10.69 -36.65
C LYS A 260 19.02 -11.20 -38.09
N GLY A 261 18.69 -10.30 -39.01
CA GLY A 261 18.62 -10.55 -40.45
C GLY A 261 19.95 -10.35 -41.18
N SER A 262 19.93 -10.53 -42.50
CA SER A 262 21.02 -10.07 -43.39
C SER A 262 20.87 -8.58 -43.72
N GLN A 263 21.94 -7.94 -44.23
CA GLN A 263 21.84 -6.53 -44.67
C GLN A 263 20.86 -6.33 -45.85
N GLN A 264 20.70 -7.33 -46.71
CA GLN A 264 19.76 -7.29 -47.84
C GLN A 264 18.32 -7.41 -47.35
N GLU A 265 18.03 -8.40 -46.51
CA GLU A 265 16.71 -8.61 -45.89
C GLU A 265 16.25 -7.40 -45.05
N ALA A 266 17.19 -6.74 -44.34
CA ALA A 266 16.92 -5.52 -43.60
C ALA A 266 16.64 -4.31 -44.51
N TYR A 267 17.31 -4.23 -45.66
CA TYR A 267 17.08 -3.18 -46.66
C TYR A 267 15.71 -3.39 -47.36
N GLU A 268 15.40 -4.61 -47.76
CA GLU A 268 14.12 -5.00 -48.39
C GLU A 268 12.94 -4.64 -47.46
N LYS A 269 12.98 -5.05 -46.19
CA LYS A 269 11.95 -4.69 -45.19
C LYS A 269 11.89 -3.18 -44.91
N SER A 270 13.00 -2.46 -45.00
CA SER A 270 12.98 -0.99 -44.88
C SER A 270 12.32 -0.31 -46.08
N LEU A 271 12.42 -0.91 -47.27
CA LEU A 271 11.77 -0.41 -48.49
C LEU A 271 10.27 -0.70 -48.45
N GLU A 272 9.87 -1.93 -48.06
CA GLU A 272 8.48 -2.33 -47.89
C GLU A 272 7.76 -1.47 -46.84
N SER A 273 8.36 -1.27 -45.65
CA SER A 273 7.76 -0.43 -44.59
C SER A 273 7.70 1.06 -44.94
N HIS A 274 8.55 1.55 -45.85
CA HIS A 274 8.40 2.90 -46.42
C HIS A 274 7.31 2.99 -47.49
N LEU A 275 7.00 1.91 -48.22
CA LEU A 275 5.93 1.86 -49.22
C LEU A 275 4.55 1.68 -48.58
N CYS A 276 4.44 0.87 -47.52
CA CYS A 276 3.19 0.67 -46.78
C CYS A 276 2.79 1.86 -45.88
N ALA A 277 3.59 2.92 -45.83
CA ALA A 277 3.29 4.13 -45.06
C ALA A 277 2.22 5.03 -45.72
N ASP A 278 1.94 4.86 -47.02
CA ASP A 278 1.02 5.71 -47.79
C ASP A 278 -0.29 4.97 -48.16
N GLY A 279 -0.99 4.51 -47.11
CA GLY A 279 -2.43 4.25 -47.14
C GLY A 279 -2.92 2.95 -47.81
N LEU A 280 -2.84 1.82 -47.08
CA LEU A 280 -3.79 0.71 -47.18
C LEU A 280 -3.74 -0.14 -45.90
N GLU A 281 -4.89 -0.64 -45.44
CA GLU A 281 -4.95 -1.49 -44.23
C GLU A 281 -4.38 -2.89 -44.54
N ALA A 282 -3.31 -3.25 -43.83
CA ALA A 282 -2.66 -4.55 -43.93
C ALA A 282 -2.95 -5.39 -42.68
N ASP A 283 -4.05 -6.15 -42.71
CA ASP A 283 -4.19 -7.31 -41.84
C ASP A 283 -3.03 -8.30 -42.03
N GLU A 284 -2.67 -9.01 -40.95
CA GLU A 284 -1.71 -10.13 -40.90
C GLU A 284 -0.18 -9.88 -40.69
N GLU A 285 0.25 -8.92 -39.86
CA GLU A 285 1.58 -8.98 -39.19
C GLU A 285 1.51 -9.50 -37.73
N LYS A 286 1.18 -10.78 -37.56
CA LYS A 286 1.15 -11.48 -36.25
C LYS A 286 2.55 -11.87 -35.74
N ASP A 287 3.33 -10.92 -35.25
CA ASP A 287 4.32 -11.17 -34.15
C ASP A 287 4.96 -9.90 -33.53
N LEU A 288 4.53 -8.70 -33.90
CA LEU A 288 4.89 -7.47 -33.21
C LEU A 288 4.21 -7.43 -31.82
N PHE A 289 5.00 -7.24 -30.76
CA PHE A 289 4.46 -6.89 -29.44
C PHE A 289 4.34 -5.37 -29.40
N GLU A 290 3.23 -4.85 -29.92
CA GLU A 290 2.87 -3.45 -29.72
C GLU A 290 2.39 -3.25 -28.26
N ASP A 291 2.85 -2.16 -27.63
CA ASP A 291 2.42 -1.76 -26.28
C ASP A 291 0.99 -1.22 -26.39
N ASP A 292 0.00 -1.91 -25.80
CA ASP A 292 -1.45 -1.77 -26.10
C ASP A 292 -2.04 -0.36 -25.94
N GLY A 293 -1.30 0.57 -25.32
CA GLY A 293 -1.70 1.95 -25.08
C GLY A 293 -2.80 2.12 -24.04
N ASN A 294 -3.42 1.02 -23.58
CA ASN A 294 -4.54 1.01 -22.65
C ASN A 294 -4.01 1.12 -21.21
N TYR A 295 -3.55 2.32 -20.87
CA TYR A 295 -3.15 2.74 -19.54
C TYR A 295 -3.13 4.26 -19.51
N THR A 296 -3.09 4.83 -18.30
CA THR A 296 -2.94 6.29 -18.15
C THR A 296 -1.62 6.75 -18.77
N GLN A 297 -1.71 7.52 -19.87
CA GLN A 297 -0.59 8.16 -20.54
C GLN A 297 -0.37 9.55 -19.93
N PHE A 298 0.84 10.07 -20.00
CA PHE A 298 1.15 11.41 -19.49
C PHE A 298 2.48 11.93 -20.03
N ASP A 299 2.57 13.25 -20.16
CA ASP A 299 3.78 14.00 -20.48
C ASP A 299 3.89 15.16 -19.47
N LEU A 300 4.81 15.03 -18.51
CA LEU A 300 4.90 15.92 -17.34
C LEU A 300 6.29 16.55 -17.24
N THR A 301 6.34 17.88 -17.13
CA THR A 301 7.53 18.64 -16.72
C THR A 301 7.49 18.89 -15.21
N ILE A 302 8.65 18.88 -14.56
CA ILE A 302 8.79 19.15 -13.13
C ILE A 302 10.01 20.06 -12.92
N GLU A 303 9.82 21.21 -12.28
CA GLU A 303 10.89 22.19 -12.08
C GLU A 303 11.98 21.69 -11.13
N GLU A 304 11.60 21.12 -9.99
CA GLU A 304 12.54 20.56 -9.00
C GLU A 304 11.99 19.30 -8.31
N VAL A 305 12.84 18.29 -8.14
CA VAL A 305 12.57 17.06 -7.37
C VAL A 305 13.71 16.81 -6.41
N ASN A 306 13.48 16.99 -5.11
CA ASN A 306 14.45 16.69 -4.06
C ASN A 306 14.22 15.26 -3.55
N ILE A 307 15.28 14.44 -3.48
CA ILE A 307 15.20 13.03 -3.08
C ILE A 307 16.29 12.73 -2.04
N SER A 308 15.93 12.03 -0.96
CA SER A 308 16.87 11.37 -0.05
C SER A 308 16.83 9.85 -0.24
N PHE A 309 17.95 9.17 0.01
CA PHE A 309 18.10 7.72 -0.18
C PHE A 309 18.47 7.00 1.12
N SER A 310 17.81 5.88 1.39
CA SER A 310 18.07 5.04 2.56
C SER A 310 18.52 3.64 2.13
N PHE A 311 19.83 3.39 2.26
CA PHE A 311 20.43 2.08 2.01
C PHE A 311 19.83 0.97 2.90
N ARG A 312 19.37 1.33 4.11
CA ARG A 312 18.67 0.40 5.02
C ARG A 312 17.32 -0.03 4.46
N LYS A 313 16.53 0.89 3.89
CA LYS A 313 15.23 0.58 3.26
C LYS A 313 15.43 -0.25 1.98
N TRP A 314 16.47 0.05 1.20
CA TRP A 314 16.85 -0.73 0.03
C TRP A 314 17.21 -2.18 0.38
N LEU A 315 18.06 -2.40 1.40
CA LEU A 315 18.39 -3.75 1.88
C LEU A 315 17.17 -4.50 2.45
N ASN A 316 16.24 -3.79 3.09
CA ASN A 316 14.99 -4.36 3.60
C ASN A 316 13.95 -4.67 2.49
N GLY A 317 14.14 -4.16 1.27
CA GLY A 317 13.21 -4.33 0.15
C GLY A 317 12.07 -3.30 0.06
N SER A 318 12.01 -2.31 0.96
CA SER A 318 10.99 -1.24 1.02
C SER A 318 11.22 -0.07 0.05
N GLY A 319 12.03 -0.30 -1.00
CA GLY A 319 12.48 0.74 -1.92
C GLY A 319 13.73 1.51 -1.46
N LEU A 320 14.31 2.29 -2.37
CA LEU A 320 15.57 3.04 -2.15
C LEU A 320 15.34 4.47 -1.63
N ILE A 321 14.21 5.07 -1.97
CA ILE A 321 13.85 6.45 -1.65
C ILE A 321 13.34 6.53 -0.22
N ASP A 322 13.75 7.57 0.51
CA ASP A 322 13.34 7.79 1.89
C ASP A 322 12.39 8.99 2.02
N THR A 323 12.83 10.15 1.51
CA THR A 323 12.03 11.36 1.42
C THR A 323 11.98 11.85 -0.03
N MET A 324 10.89 12.50 -0.41
CA MET A 324 10.71 13.10 -1.73
C MET A 324 9.93 14.41 -1.62
N GLU A 325 10.44 15.46 -2.27
CA GLU A 325 9.78 16.76 -2.40
C GLU A 325 9.67 17.07 -3.90
N ILE A 326 8.47 17.33 -4.40
CA ILE A 326 8.19 17.69 -5.80
C ILE A 326 7.72 19.15 -5.85
N LYS A 327 8.29 19.96 -6.74
CA LYS A 327 7.91 21.37 -6.93
C LYS A 327 7.75 21.71 -8.41
N GLY A 328 6.73 22.50 -8.74
CA GLY A 328 6.51 23.02 -10.09
C GLY A 328 6.21 21.93 -11.11
N LEU A 329 5.19 21.10 -10.86
CA LEU A 329 4.76 20.06 -11.81
C LEU A 329 3.74 20.63 -12.80
N ARG A 330 4.00 20.46 -14.10
CA ARG A 330 3.14 20.88 -15.21
C ARG A 330 2.99 19.76 -16.25
N GLY A 331 1.96 19.82 -17.08
CA GLY A 331 1.82 18.92 -18.24
C GLY A 331 0.38 18.44 -18.48
N VAL A 332 0.27 17.30 -19.17
CA VAL A 332 -1.01 16.69 -19.56
C VAL A 332 -1.05 15.23 -19.11
N VAL A 333 -2.18 14.82 -18.53
CA VAL A 333 -2.50 13.43 -18.21
C VAL A 333 -3.65 12.97 -19.11
N ASP A 334 -3.38 11.96 -19.92
CA ASP A 334 -4.22 11.51 -21.03
C ASP A 334 -4.74 10.09 -20.77
N ARG A 335 -6.06 9.98 -20.62
CA ARG A 335 -6.79 8.73 -20.39
C ARG A 335 -7.90 8.51 -21.42
N THR A 336 -7.95 9.27 -22.52
CA THR A 336 -8.95 9.08 -23.59
C THR A 336 -8.87 7.68 -24.21
N HIS A 337 -7.64 7.17 -24.31
CA HIS A 337 -7.26 5.85 -24.79
C HIS A 337 -7.58 4.68 -23.82
N VAL A 338 -8.03 4.97 -22.59
CA VAL A 338 -8.28 3.93 -21.56
C VAL A 338 -9.70 3.39 -21.71
N HIS A 339 -9.80 2.11 -22.06
CA HIS A 339 -11.06 1.38 -22.17
C HIS A 339 -11.07 0.16 -21.25
N TRP A 340 -12.26 -0.27 -20.86
CA TRP A 340 -12.52 -1.47 -20.06
C TRP A 340 -13.49 -2.37 -20.83
N ASP A 341 -13.40 -3.68 -20.63
CA ASP A 341 -14.41 -4.59 -21.17
C ASP A 341 -15.73 -4.42 -20.39
N PRO A 342 -16.92 -4.55 -21.02
CA PRO A 342 -18.20 -4.13 -20.43
C PRO A 342 -18.57 -4.75 -19.08
N ASP A 343 -18.02 -5.93 -18.77
CA ASP A 343 -18.34 -6.73 -17.58
C ASP A 343 -17.18 -6.88 -16.58
N ASP A 344 -16.09 -6.15 -16.76
CA ASP A 344 -14.86 -6.32 -15.97
C ASP A 344 -14.94 -5.68 -14.55
N ASP A 345 -14.38 -6.34 -13.54
CA ASP A 345 -14.31 -5.84 -12.15
C ASP A 345 -13.20 -4.78 -12.01
N ALA A 346 -13.49 -3.68 -11.32
CA ALA A 346 -12.47 -2.69 -10.96
C ALA A 346 -11.35 -3.30 -10.10
N ARG A 347 -11.62 -4.31 -9.27
CA ARG A 347 -10.59 -4.97 -8.44
C ARG A 347 -9.52 -5.70 -9.27
N ASN A 348 -9.83 -6.12 -10.51
CA ASN A 348 -8.84 -6.74 -11.42
C ASN A 348 -7.68 -5.78 -11.77
N TYR A 349 -7.85 -4.48 -11.50
CA TYR A 349 -6.86 -3.44 -11.76
C TYR A 349 -5.94 -3.10 -10.58
N LYS A 350 -6.11 -3.76 -9.41
CA LYS A 350 -5.27 -3.54 -8.22
C LYS A 350 -3.78 -3.82 -8.48
N ASN A 351 -2.90 -2.98 -7.91
CA ASN A 351 -1.46 -3.22 -7.94
C ASN A 351 -1.06 -4.32 -6.94
N VAL A 352 -0.60 -5.46 -7.47
CA VAL A 352 0.08 -6.50 -6.69
C VAL A 352 1.44 -5.99 -6.20
N TYR A 353 1.72 -6.14 -4.90
CA TYR A 353 3.00 -5.75 -4.29
C TYR A 353 4.20 -6.46 -4.94
N LYS A 354 5.25 -5.69 -5.26
CA LYS A 354 6.53 -6.22 -5.75
C LYS A 354 7.66 -5.72 -4.85
N THR A 355 8.63 -6.57 -4.51
CA THR A 355 9.81 -6.17 -3.72
C THR A 355 10.57 -5.05 -4.41
N GLY A 356 10.85 -3.95 -3.70
CA GLY A 356 11.41 -2.73 -4.28
C GLY A 356 10.37 -1.70 -4.77
N ASP A 357 9.07 -1.97 -4.61
CA ASP A 357 8.03 -0.94 -4.64
C ASP A 357 8.36 0.14 -3.59
N PHE A 358 8.05 1.41 -3.90
CA PHE A 358 8.45 2.53 -3.05
C PHE A 358 7.59 2.68 -1.79
N GLU A 359 8.24 2.90 -0.66
CA GLU A 359 7.63 3.38 0.59
C GLU A 359 8.33 4.66 1.07
N ILE A 360 7.85 5.80 0.61
CA ILE A 360 8.38 7.12 0.97
C ILE A 360 7.82 7.48 2.36
N GLU A 361 8.65 7.98 3.28
CA GLU A 361 8.23 8.32 4.65
C GLU A 361 7.83 9.80 4.80
N ASN A 362 8.57 10.70 4.15
CA ASN A 362 8.17 12.12 4.07
C ASN A 362 8.00 12.49 2.61
N PHE A 363 6.75 12.65 2.18
CA PHE A 363 6.41 13.05 0.82
C PHE A 363 5.78 14.44 0.83
N LYS A 364 6.33 15.35 0.04
CA LYS A 364 5.80 16.69 -0.21
C LYS A 364 5.62 16.97 -1.69
N MET A 365 4.57 17.70 -2.03
CA MET A 365 4.25 18.10 -3.39
C MET A 365 3.63 19.50 -3.37
N GLU A 366 4.34 20.46 -3.96
CA GLU A 366 3.99 21.88 -4.01
C GLU A 366 3.86 22.34 -5.47
N ASP A 367 2.94 23.28 -5.72
CA ASP A 367 2.71 23.89 -7.04
C ASP A 367 2.60 22.87 -8.19
N VAL A 368 1.48 22.17 -8.24
CA VAL A 368 1.10 21.27 -9.34
C VAL A 368 -0.07 21.86 -10.12
N LEU A 369 -0.01 21.78 -11.44
CA LEU A 369 -1.13 22.09 -12.35
C LEU A 369 -1.01 21.23 -13.62
N PHE A 370 -1.99 20.38 -13.91
CA PHE A 370 -2.04 19.60 -15.15
C PHE A 370 -3.45 19.50 -15.74
N GLU A 371 -3.51 19.43 -17.07
CA GLU A 371 -4.74 19.14 -17.81
C GLU A 371 -5.03 17.63 -17.73
N LEU A 372 -6.24 17.25 -17.29
CA LEU A 372 -6.67 15.86 -17.22
C LEU A 372 -7.72 15.57 -18.29
N LYS A 373 -7.43 14.60 -19.16
CA LYS A 373 -8.34 14.10 -20.21
C LYS A 373 -8.86 12.73 -19.82
N GLN A 374 -10.16 12.64 -19.59
CA GLN A 374 -10.87 11.42 -19.22
C GLN A 374 -11.33 10.64 -20.47
N PRO A 375 -11.62 9.32 -20.37
CA PRO A 375 -12.31 8.58 -21.43
C PRO A 375 -13.81 8.96 -21.50
N ASN A 376 -14.53 8.37 -22.46
CA ASN A 376 -15.96 8.57 -22.72
C ASN A 376 -16.33 10.02 -23.10
N ASP A 377 -15.49 10.69 -23.88
CA ASP A 377 -15.65 12.07 -24.38
C ASP A 377 -15.95 13.14 -23.31
N PHE A 378 -15.60 12.86 -22.05
CA PHE A 378 -15.69 13.82 -20.97
C PHE A 378 -14.67 14.95 -21.19
N ARG A 379 -15.09 16.21 -20.94
CA ARG A 379 -14.28 17.41 -21.22
C ARG A 379 -12.87 17.31 -20.59
N PRO A 380 -11.83 17.87 -21.23
CA PRO A 380 -10.60 18.21 -20.51
C PRO A 380 -10.89 19.22 -19.39
N PHE A 381 -10.21 19.08 -18.26
CA PHE A 381 -10.27 20.04 -17.16
C PHE A 381 -8.97 20.08 -16.37
N ASP A 382 -8.71 21.21 -15.71
CA ASP A 382 -7.49 21.41 -14.94
C ASP A 382 -7.58 20.83 -13.53
N VAL A 383 -6.46 20.26 -13.09
CA VAL A 383 -6.23 19.75 -11.75
C VAL A 383 -4.99 20.42 -11.17
N ALA A 384 -5.18 21.14 -10.06
CA ALA A 384 -4.11 21.81 -9.35
C ALA A 384 -4.00 21.32 -7.90
N ILE A 385 -2.76 21.24 -7.40
CA ILE A 385 -2.44 20.97 -6.00
C ILE A 385 -1.48 22.08 -5.54
N TYR A 386 -1.90 22.89 -4.58
CA TYR A 386 -1.09 24.00 -4.09
C TYR A 386 -0.05 23.51 -3.07
N ASN A 387 -0.49 22.64 -2.15
CA ASN A 387 0.35 21.96 -1.18
C ASN A 387 -0.21 20.56 -0.87
N CYS A 388 0.66 19.58 -0.66
CA CYS A 388 0.32 18.21 -0.27
C CYS A 388 1.46 17.61 0.56
N GLU A 389 1.13 17.12 1.76
CA GLU A 389 2.06 16.54 2.73
C GLU A 389 1.53 15.21 3.25
N LEU A 390 2.32 14.15 3.07
CA LEU A 390 2.03 12.81 3.61
C LEU A 390 3.17 12.31 4.50
N SER A 391 2.79 11.72 5.66
CA SER A 391 3.71 11.01 6.56
C SER A 391 3.98 9.55 6.18
N ARG A 392 3.44 9.11 5.04
CA ARG A 392 3.88 7.93 4.27
C ARG A 392 3.22 7.99 2.89
N LEU A 393 3.93 7.60 1.85
CA LEU A 393 3.37 7.33 0.53
C LEU A 393 3.91 5.98 0.03
N ARG A 394 3.10 4.92 0.21
CA ARG A 394 3.40 3.56 -0.27
C ARG A 394 2.78 3.37 -1.64
N LYS A 395 3.56 2.82 -2.58
CA LYS A 395 3.03 2.40 -3.88
C LYS A 395 1.83 1.45 -3.76
N HIS A 396 1.81 0.55 -2.78
CA HIS A 396 0.76 -0.46 -2.67
C HIS A 396 -0.56 0.04 -2.05
N TYR A 397 -0.52 1.10 -1.23
CA TYR A 397 -1.66 1.68 -0.51
C TYR A 397 -1.99 3.11 -1.01
N LEU A 398 -1.68 3.38 -2.28
CA LEU A 398 -1.61 4.73 -2.84
C LEU A 398 -2.88 5.57 -2.58
N PHE A 399 -4.06 5.01 -2.80
CA PHE A 399 -5.33 5.72 -2.59
C PHE A 399 -5.61 6.03 -1.11
N TYR A 400 -5.38 5.05 -0.24
CA TYR A 400 -5.57 5.17 1.20
C TYR A 400 -4.60 6.18 1.82
N ASP A 401 -3.32 6.15 1.42
CA ASP A 401 -2.32 7.11 1.92
C ASP A 401 -2.71 8.55 1.53
N PHE A 402 -3.21 8.79 0.30
CA PHE A 402 -3.72 10.11 -0.12
C PHE A 402 -4.97 10.57 0.65
N ILE A 403 -5.96 9.69 0.88
CA ILE A 403 -7.12 10.03 1.73
C ILE A 403 -6.67 10.34 3.16
N ASN A 404 -5.64 9.66 3.65
CA ASN A 404 -5.08 9.82 4.98
C ASN A 404 -3.92 10.84 5.03
N ALA A 405 -3.81 11.76 4.07
CA ALA A 405 -2.80 12.83 4.06
C ALA A 405 -2.88 13.73 5.33
N ASN A 406 -1.77 14.37 5.71
CA ASN A 406 -1.77 15.34 6.82
C ASN A 406 -2.38 16.67 6.41
N LEU A 407 -1.99 17.14 5.23
CA LEU A 407 -2.50 18.32 4.56
C LEU A 407 -2.52 18.07 3.04
N MET A 408 -3.59 18.44 2.36
CA MET A 408 -3.65 18.57 0.92
C MET A 408 -4.61 19.71 0.58
N SER A 409 -4.26 20.57 -0.37
CA SER A 409 -5.13 21.63 -0.85
C SER A 409 -4.91 21.90 -2.33
N GLY A 410 -5.98 22.29 -3.03
CA GLY A 410 -5.93 22.49 -4.48
C GLY A 410 -7.29 22.83 -5.09
N SER A 411 -7.35 22.74 -6.41
CA SER A 411 -8.59 22.89 -7.18
C SER A 411 -8.71 21.76 -8.20
N TYR A 412 -9.91 21.24 -8.39
CA TYR A 412 -10.23 20.15 -9.32
C TYR A 412 -11.43 20.59 -10.16
N ASP A 413 -11.24 20.83 -11.46
CA ASP A 413 -12.22 21.52 -12.33
C ASP A 413 -12.71 22.84 -11.70
N ASN A 414 -11.74 23.72 -11.39
CA ASN A 414 -11.92 25.02 -10.71
C ASN A 414 -12.61 24.97 -9.34
N SER A 415 -12.93 23.78 -8.82
CA SER A 415 -13.66 23.56 -7.58
C SER A 415 -12.67 23.27 -6.46
N LEU A 416 -12.70 24.06 -5.39
CA LEU A 416 -11.70 23.97 -4.31
C LEU A 416 -11.86 22.66 -3.54
N PHE A 417 -10.74 22.05 -3.16
CA PHE A 417 -10.72 20.90 -2.27
C PHE A 417 -9.63 21.02 -1.19
N THR A 418 -9.89 20.39 -0.04
CA THR A 418 -8.93 20.25 1.06
C THR A 418 -9.01 18.86 1.68
N ILE A 419 -7.87 18.38 2.18
CA ILE A 419 -7.75 17.24 3.10
C ILE A 419 -6.90 17.73 4.27
N HIS A 420 -7.38 17.61 5.50
CA HIS A 420 -6.61 18.00 6.68
C HIS A 420 -6.96 17.15 7.90
N LYS A 421 -6.02 16.99 8.84
CA LYS A 421 -6.38 16.45 10.16
C LYS A 421 -7.19 17.48 10.93
N LYS A 422 -8.33 17.09 11.50
CA LYS A 422 -9.05 17.94 12.46
C LYS A 422 -8.20 18.08 13.72
N GLN A 423 -7.92 19.31 14.12
CA GLN A 423 -7.39 19.63 15.45
C GLN A 423 -8.54 19.55 16.46
N LYS A 424 -8.35 18.89 17.60
CA LYS A 424 -9.33 18.92 18.70
C LYS A 424 -8.99 20.02 19.68
N LEU A 425 -10.01 20.61 20.30
CA LEU A 425 -9.81 21.49 21.45
C LEU A 425 -9.16 20.73 22.63
N THR A 426 -9.43 19.41 22.74
CA THR A 426 -8.82 18.54 23.75
C THR A 426 -7.34 18.22 23.54
N ASP A 427 -6.80 18.40 22.33
CA ASP A 427 -5.35 18.32 22.09
C ASP A 427 -4.61 19.43 22.86
N PHE A 428 -5.27 20.56 23.12
CA PHE A 428 -4.78 21.67 23.94
C PHE A 428 -5.18 21.58 25.42
N ALA A 429 -6.21 20.79 25.77
CA ALA A 429 -6.77 20.69 27.12
C ALA A 429 -6.15 19.55 27.98
N HIS A 430 -5.02 19.00 27.55
CA HIS A 430 -4.45 17.74 28.05
C HIS A 430 -4.01 17.74 29.54
N ASP A 431 -4.12 18.87 30.26
CA ASP A 431 -3.42 19.08 31.54
C ASP A 431 -4.27 19.63 32.72
N GLN A 432 -5.61 19.79 32.60
CA GLN A 432 -6.43 20.34 33.72
C GLN A 432 -7.77 19.66 34.07
N ASN A 433 -8.67 19.36 33.13
CA ASN A 433 -10.03 18.91 33.48
C ASN A 433 -10.47 17.61 32.77
N LYS A 434 -10.69 16.55 33.56
CA LYS A 434 -11.26 15.25 33.10
C LYS A 434 -12.70 14.98 33.59
N ASN A 435 -13.35 15.95 34.25
CA ASN A 435 -14.50 15.71 35.12
C ASN A 435 -15.78 16.49 34.74
N GLU A 436 -16.09 16.68 33.44
CA GLU A 436 -17.40 17.19 33.00
C GLU A 436 -18.24 16.11 32.27
N PRO A 437 -19.28 15.55 32.91
CA PRO A 437 -20.14 14.55 32.30
C PRO A 437 -21.30 15.20 31.52
N GLY A 438 -21.06 15.56 30.26
CA GLY A 438 -22.13 16.10 29.39
C GLY A 438 -21.82 16.08 27.90
N THR A 439 -20.58 16.43 27.51
CA THR A 439 -20.16 16.48 26.11
C THR A 439 -19.85 15.08 25.59
N LYS A 440 -20.56 14.63 24.56
CA LYS A 440 -20.20 13.41 23.80
C LYS A 440 -19.02 13.71 22.88
N GLU A 441 -17.82 13.78 23.45
CA GLU A 441 -16.60 13.99 22.66
C GLU A 441 -16.31 12.76 21.78
N SER A 442 -15.97 13.01 20.52
CA SER A 442 -15.60 11.95 19.58
C SER A 442 -14.30 11.27 20.04
N GLN A 443 -14.36 9.96 20.29
CA GLN A 443 -13.25 9.20 20.89
C GLN A 443 -12.08 8.97 19.93
N TRP A 444 -12.31 9.15 18.63
CA TRP A 444 -11.35 8.94 17.54
C TRP A 444 -10.14 9.88 17.62
N LYS A 445 -8.96 9.33 17.92
CA LYS A 445 -7.71 10.07 18.17
C LYS A 445 -7.30 11.01 17.04
N ARG A 446 -7.49 10.63 15.77
CA ARG A 446 -7.23 11.47 14.59
C ARG A 446 -8.33 11.28 13.56
N ILE A 447 -9.02 12.37 13.20
CA ILE A 447 -10.02 12.41 12.13
C ILE A 447 -9.43 13.20 10.95
N THR A 448 -9.59 12.70 9.74
CA THR A 448 -9.19 13.41 8.51
C THR A 448 -10.42 13.96 7.82
N CYS A 449 -10.52 15.28 7.70
CA CYS A 449 -11.60 15.96 7.01
C CYS A 449 -11.21 16.19 5.54
N LEU A 450 -11.93 15.53 4.64
CA LEU A 450 -12.00 15.82 3.20
C LEU A 450 -13.13 16.84 2.98
N ARG A 451 -12.87 17.88 2.20
CA ARG A 451 -13.90 18.82 1.73
C ARG A 451 -13.70 19.15 0.26
N VAL A 452 -14.78 19.22 -0.50
CA VAL A 452 -14.86 19.69 -1.89
C VAL A 452 -16.05 20.63 -2.01
N ASP A 453 -15.86 21.83 -2.55
CA ASP A 453 -16.90 22.85 -2.67
C ASP A 453 -17.25 23.14 -4.13
N GLY A 454 -18.54 23.13 -4.48
CA GLY A 454 -19.06 23.63 -5.75
C GLY A 454 -18.74 22.79 -6.99
N LEU A 455 -18.34 21.53 -6.84
CA LEU A 455 -17.98 20.63 -7.95
C LEU A 455 -19.16 20.42 -8.92
N ASN A 456 -18.88 20.33 -10.21
CA ASN A 456 -19.92 20.00 -11.21
C ASN A 456 -20.33 18.52 -11.07
N ILE A 457 -21.64 18.22 -11.11
CA ILE A 457 -22.14 16.85 -10.82
C ILE A 457 -21.73 15.81 -11.87
N ASP A 458 -21.35 16.25 -13.07
CA ASP A 458 -20.91 15.41 -14.17
C ASP A 458 -19.70 14.52 -13.83
N HIS A 459 -18.80 15.03 -12.97
CA HIS A 459 -17.70 14.23 -12.39
C HIS A 459 -18.19 13.01 -11.59
N LEU A 460 -19.38 13.06 -10.97
CA LEU A 460 -19.97 11.95 -10.22
C LEU A 460 -20.96 11.10 -11.04
N ASN A 461 -21.46 11.59 -12.18
CA ASN A 461 -22.43 10.84 -13.00
C ASN A 461 -21.76 10.01 -14.12
N THR A 462 -20.56 10.39 -14.55
CA THR A 462 -19.93 9.81 -15.74
C THR A 462 -19.40 8.41 -15.47
N GLY A 463 -19.98 7.42 -16.15
CA GLY A 463 -19.56 6.01 -16.04
C GLY A 463 -20.01 5.27 -14.78
N LEU A 464 -20.99 5.82 -14.04
CA LEU A 464 -21.65 5.12 -12.94
C LEU A 464 -23.09 4.75 -13.28
N GLU A 465 -23.44 3.49 -13.05
CA GLU A 465 -24.84 3.09 -12.89
C GLU A 465 -25.26 3.38 -11.44
N GLY A 466 -26.45 3.98 -11.25
CA GLY A 466 -27.02 4.24 -9.92
C GLY A 466 -27.56 5.66 -9.77
N PRO A 467 -27.96 6.08 -8.55
CA PRO A 467 -28.62 7.38 -8.33
C PRO A 467 -27.80 8.59 -8.79
N LEU A 468 -26.49 8.54 -8.60
CA LEU A 468 -25.57 9.61 -9.05
C LEU A 468 -25.55 9.71 -10.59
N GLY A 469 -25.57 8.57 -11.28
CA GLY A 469 -25.70 8.49 -12.73
C GLY A 469 -27.05 8.98 -13.28
N TRP A 470 -28.10 9.02 -12.47
CA TRP A 470 -29.40 9.58 -12.87
C TRP A 470 -29.43 11.12 -12.85
N ILE A 471 -28.48 11.78 -12.17
CA ILE A 471 -28.43 13.24 -12.04
C ILE A 471 -27.64 13.82 -13.22
N THR A 472 -28.31 14.54 -14.11
CA THR A 472 -27.73 15.03 -15.37
C THR A 472 -27.07 16.40 -15.27
N SER A 473 -27.47 17.22 -14.30
CA SER A 473 -26.91 18.57 -14.11
C SER A 473 -27.15 19.08 -12.68
N GLY A 474 -26.33 20.06 -12.27
CA GLY A 474 -26.29 20.60 -10.91
C GLY A 474 -24.84 20.70 -10.39
N LYS A 475 -24.69 21.08 -9.12
CA LYS A 475 -23.41 21.11 -8.42
C LYS A 475 -23.47 20.27 -7.14
N VAL A 476 -22.32 19.88 -6.63
CA VAL A 476 -22.18 19.09 -5.41
C VAL A 476 -21.10 19.66 -4.49
N ASP A 477 -21.46 19.85 -3.22
CA ASP A 477 -20.51 20.04 -2.13
C ASP A 477 -20.38 18.71 -1.38
N MET A 478 -19.16 18.33 -0.99
CA MET A 478 -18.91 17.08 -0.26
C MET A 478 -18.05 17.36 0.97
N VAL A 479 -18.46 16.83 2.11
CA VAL A 479 -17.67 16.83 3.36
C VAL A 479 -17.60 15.40 3.87
N GLY A 480 -16.39 14.83 3.85
CA GLY A 480 -16.10 13.48 4.30
C GLY A 480 -15.23 13.48 5.55
N GLU A 481 -15.63 12.77 6.58
CA GLU A 481 -14.83 12.57 7.80
C GLU A 481 -14.33 11.13 7.86
N ILE A 482 -13.04 10.97 7.63
CA ILE A 482 -12.34 9.69 7.65
C ILE A 482 -11.81 9.43 9.05
N MET A 483 -12.26 8.32 9.61
CA MET A 483 -11.95 7.82 10.93
C MET A 483 -11.21 6.48 10.79
N VAL A 484 -10.00 6.41 11.35
CA VAL A 484 -9.11 5.24 11.27
C VAL A 484 -8.61 4.93 12.69
N PRO A 485 -8.79 3.69 13.18
CA PRO A 485 -8.24 3.28 14.47
C PRO A 485 -6.71 3.22 14.41
N GLN A 486 -6.04 3.57 15.50
CA GLN A 486 -4.59 3.41 15.62
C GLN A 486 -4.27 2.19 16.49
N GLU A 487 -3.20 1.46 16.15
CA GLU A 487 -2.81 0.16 16.73
C GLU A 487 -2.48 0.16 18.24
N GLN A 488 -2.66 1.29 18.95
CA GLN A 488 -2.10 1.53 20.28
C GLN A 488 -3.14 1.94 21.35
N ASP A 489 -4.41 2.14 21.00
CA ASP A 489 -5.40 2.79 21.89
C ASP A 489 -6.62 1.90 22.16
N GLU A 490 -6.66 1.26 23.33
CA GLU A 490 -7.69 0.28 23.73
C GLU A 490 -9.13 0.84 23.82
N ILE A 491 -9.28 2.17 23.91
CA ILE A 491 -10.49 2.81 24.45
C ILE A 491 -11.57 3.05 23.38
N SER A 492 -11.22 3.13 22.09
CA SER A 492 -12.18 3.48 21.01
C SER A 492 -13.01 2.30 20.47
N VAL A 493 -12.76 1.07 20.95
CA VAL A 493 -13.27 -0.18 20.31
C VAL A 493 -14.80 -0.28 20.33
N ALA A 494 -15.44 0.13 21.43
CA ALA A 494 -16.88 -0.09 21.63
C ALA A 494 -17.77 0.75 20.69
N GLU A 495 -17.35 1.96 20.32
CA GLU A 495 -18.07 2.79 19.34
C GLU A 495 -18.07 2.11 17.97
N ILE A 496 -16.90 1.67 17.53
CA ILE A 496 -16.69 1.03 16.21
C ILE A 496 -17.47 -0.29 16.12
N VAL A 497 -17.52 -1.09 17.19
CA VAL A 497 -18.34 -2.31 17.25
C VAL A 497 -19.82 -2.01 17.02
N ASN A 498 -20.36 -0.92 17.59
CA ASN A 498 -21.75 -0.52 17.35
C ASN A 498 -21.97 -0.03 15.91
N LEU A 499 -21.03 0.73 15.34
CA LEU A 499 -21.07 1.19 13.95
C LEU A 499 -21.05 0.00 12.96
N ILE A 500 -20.21 -1.01 13.22
CA ILE A 500 -20.18 -2.27 12.48
C ILE A 500 -21.51 -3.01 12.63
N ALA A 501 -22.07 -3.10 13.84
CA ALA A 501 -23.33 -3.79 14.09
C ALA A 501 -24.51 -3.15 13.34
N ASP A 502 -24.62 -1.82 13.35
CA ASP A 502 -25.65 -1.10 12.60
C ASP A 502 -25.45 -1.22 11.08
N SER A 503 -24.20 -1.21 10.59
CA SER A 503 -23.88 -1.44 9.17
C SER A 503 -24.25 -2.85 8.70
N ILE A 504 -23.88 -3.89 9.47
CA ILE A 504 -24.27 -5.29 9.20
C ILE A 504 -25.79 -5.45 9.23
N LYS A 505 -26.47 -4.86 10.21
CA LYS A 505 -27.93 -4.88 10.33
C LYS A 505 -28.60 -4.21 9.14
N LYS A 506 -28.11 -3.06 8.71
CA LYS A 506 -28.59 -2.33 7.53
C LYS A 506 -28.47 -3.20 6.27
N GLU A 507 -27.29 -3.77 6.02
CA GLU A 507 -27.01 -4.66 4.90
C GLU A 507 -27.88 -5.93 4.92
N ALA A 508 -28.14 -6.51 6.10
CA ALA A 508 -29.04 -7.66 6.27
C ALA A 508 -30.52 -7.32 5.97
N THR A 509 -30.90 -6.04 6.02
CA THR A 509 -32.24 -5.55 5.64
C THR A 509 -32.32 -4.93 4.25
N ARG A 510 -31.20 -4.78 3.53
CA ARG A 510 -31.13 -4.12 2.22
C ARG A 510 -31.92 -4.91 1.17
N TYR A 511 -32.63 -4.20 0.30
CA TYR A 511 -33.27 -4.83 -0.87
C TYR A 511 -32.21 -5.44 -1.80
N LYS A 512 -32.48 -6.64 -2.31
CA LYS A 512 -31.65 -7.32 -3.31
C LYS A 512 -32.52 -7.73 -4.50
N ASN A 513 -32.19 -7.21 -5.66
CA ASN A 513 -32.87 -7.46 -6.92
C ASN A 513 -32.60 -8.91 -7.36
N PRO A 514 -33.63 -9.79 -7.45
CA PRO A 514 -33.45 -11.20 -7.79
C PRO A 514 -33.12 -11.45 -9.27
N GLU A 515 -33.28 -10.45 -10.13
CA GLU A 515 -32.95 -10.56 -11.56
C GLU A 515 -31.43 -10.39 -11.78
N VAL A 516 -30.79 -9.54 -10.97
CA VAL A 516 -29.35 -9.25 -11.03
C VAL A 516 -28.56 -10.32 -10.28
N HIS A 517 -27.89 -11.17 -11.04
CA HIS A 517 -26.96 -12.16 -10.49
C HIS A 517 -25.71 -11.44 -9.95
N SER A 518 -25.30 -11.72 -8.72
CA SER A 518 -24.04 -11.15 -8.18
C SER A 518 -22.87 -11.64 -9.01
N LYS A 519 -22.10 -10.71 -9.60
CA LYS A 519 -20.90 -11.04 -10.38
C LYS A 519 -19.82 -11.73 -9.52
N HIS A 520 -19.87 -11.57 -8.19
CA HIS A 520 -19.01 -12.26 -7.22
C HIS A 520 -19.81 -12.70 -5.97
N PRO A 521 -20.30 -13.95 -5.89
CA PRO A 521 -21.04 -14.44 -4.72
C PRO A 521 -20.14 -14.85 -3.54
N ASP A 522 -18.92 -15.32 -3.80
CA ASP A 522 -18.06 -15.98 -2.80
C ASP A 522 -17.13 -15.02 -2.04
N LEU A 523 -17.12 -13.73 -2.40
CA LEU A 523 -16.17 -12.75 -1.88
C LEU A 523 -16.74 -12.06 -0.63
N HIS A 524 -16.05 -12.21 0.50
CA HIS A 524 -16.33 -11.50 1.76
C HIS A 524 -16.00 -9.99 1.64
N THR A 525 -16.78 -9.25 0.85
CA THR A 525 -16.61 -7.81 0.63
C THR A 525 -17.71 -6.96 1.26
N ARG A 526 -18.45 -7.55 2.19
CA ARG A 526 -19.45 -6.90 3.04
C ARG A 526 -19.27 -7.45 4.45
N LEU A 527 -19.44 -6.61 5.47
CA LEU A 527 -19.20 -6.97 6.86
C LEU A 527 -20.05 -8.18 7.27
N THR A 528 -19.42 -9.18 7.88
CA THR A 528 -20.06 -10.42 8.33
C THR A 528 -19.98 -10.58 9.85
N SER A 529 -20.77 -11.48 10.41
CA SER A 529 -20.76 -11.77 11.85
C SER A 529 -19.43 -12.33 12.39
N ALA A 530 -18.46 -12.67 11.51
CA ALA A 530 -17.10 -13.06 11.92
C ALA A 530 -16.17 -11.85 12.17
N ASP A 531 -16.47 -10.70 11.55
CA ASP A 531 -15.57 -9.55 11.39
C ASP A 531 -15.45 -8.68 12.65
N TYR A 532 -16.36 -8.86 13.61
CA TYR A 532 -16.34 -8.25 14.96
C TYR A 532 -15.05 -8.45 15.75
N LYS A 533 -14.22 -9.45 15.41
CA LYS A 533 -13.08 -9.87 16.24
C LYS A 533 -11.85 -8.97 16.15
N ASP A 534 -11.73 -8.17 15.10
CA ASP A 534 -10.54 -7.33 14.89
C ASP A 534 -10.91 -5.94 14.40
N VAL A 535 -11.34 -5.13 15.37
CA VAL A 535 -11.88 -3.78 15.20
C VAL A 535 -10.82 -2.79 14.69
N SER A 536 -9.52 -3.14 14.78
CA SER A 536 -8.42 -2.33 14.27
C SER A 536 -8.36 -2.23 12.74
N LYS A 537 -9.13 -3.07 12.04
CA LYS A 537 -9.09 -3.19 10.57
C LYS A 537 -10.13 -2.37 9.82
N TYR A 538 -10.90 -1.51 10.49
CA TYR A 538 -11.99 -0.77 9.84
C TYR A 538 -11.67 0.71 9.58
N PHE A 539 -11.92 1.09 8.33
CA PHE A 539 -12.04 2.46 7.86
C PHE A 539 -13.51 2.88 7.99
N VAL A 540 -13.79 4.00 8.65
CA VAL A 540 -15.14 4.59 8.71
C VAL A 540 -15.10 5.94 8.00
N LEU A 541 -16.06 6.16 7.10
CA LEU A 541 -16.25 7.40 6.36
C LEU A 541 -17.67 7.90 6.60
N ASP A 542 -17.79 9.03 7.29
CA ASP A 542 -19.03 9.81 7.35
C ASP A 542 -19.00 10.83 6.20
N LEU A 543 -19.84 10.64 5.18
CA LEU A 543 -19.85 11.45 3.96
C LEU A 543 -21.18 12.19 3.80
N ASN A 544 -21.15 13.49 4.07
CA ASN A 544 -22.23 14.42 3.73
C ASN A 544 -22.07 14.89 2.27
N ILE A 545 -23.10 14.70 1.46
CA ILE A 545 -23.18 15.15 0.07
C ILE A 545 -24.34 16.15 -0.04
N ARG A 546 -24.04 17.42 -0.33
CA ARG A 546 -25.05 18.43 -0.65
C ARG A 546 -25.14 18.60 -2.16
N LEU A 547 -26.27 18.20 -2.72
CA LEU A 547 -26.62 18.38 -4.13
C LEU A 547 -27.34 19.72 -4.31
N ASN A 548 -26.75 20.66 -5.05
CA ASN A 548 -27.27 22.01 -5.29
C ASN A 548 -27.88 22.13 -6.70
N ASN A 549 -29.11 22.66 -6.79
CA ASN A 549 -29.83 22.95 -8.05
C ASN A 549 -29.87 21.77 -9.05
N VAL A 550 -29.99 20.54 -8.55
CA VAL A 550 -29.88 19.32 -9.36
C VAL A 550 -31.10 19.02 -10.24
N ARG A 551 -30.86 18.37 -11.38
CA ARG A 551 -31.88 17.76 -12.25
C ARG A 551 -31.53 16.31 -12.54
N ALA A 552 -32.54 15.45 -12.58
CA ALA A 552 -32.38 14.02 -12.83
C ALA A 552 -33.26 13.53 -13.97
N SER A 553 -32.82 12.48 -14.66
CA SER A 553 -33.58 11.76 -15.68
C SER A 553 -33.68 10.27 -15.34
N VAL A 554 -34.80 9.64 -15.70
CA VAL A 554 -34.92 8.18 -15.64
C VAL A 554 -33.93 7.57 -16.63
N PRO A 555 -33.10 6.58 -16.24
CA PRO A 555 -32.14 5.95 -17.15
C PRO A 555 -32.86 5.21 -18.29
N PHE A 556 -32.29 5.27 -19.50
CA PHE A 556 -32.87 4.66 -20.71
C PHE A 556 -32.82 3.12 -20.70
N LYS A 557 -31.81 2.55 -20.03
CA LYS A 557 -31.74 1.12 -19.70
C LYS A 557 -32.09 0.94 -18.22
N ALA A 558 -32.65 -0.20 -17.87
CA ALA A 558 -32.66 -0.66 -16.48
C ALA A 558 -31.20 -0.89 -16.04
N PRO A 559 -30.73 -0.29 -14.94
CA PRO A 559 -29.36 -0.51 -14.47
C PRO A 559 -29.23 -1.90 -13.83
N GLU A 560 -28.15 -2.63 -14.10
CA GLU A 560 -27.97 -4.02 -13.66
C GLU A 560 -27.41 -4.10 -12.22
N LEU A 561 -28.04 -3.34 -11.33
CA LEU A 561 -27.60 -3.12 -9.95
C LEU A 561 -28.40 -3.96 -8.96
N SER A 562 -27.70 -4.78 -8.18
CA SER A 562 -28.33 -5.68 -7.20
C SER A 562 -29.09 -4.91 -6.11
N TYR A 563 -28.72 -3.67 -5.80
CA TYR A 563 -29.36 -2.87 -4.75
C TYR A 563 -30.57 -2.03 -5.23
N VAL A 564 -30.76 -1.85 -6.54
CA VAL A 564 -31.79 -0.96 -7.08
C VAL A 564 -33.13 -1.69 -7.28
N ASN A 565 -34.20 -1.13 -6.69
CA ASN A 565 -35.57 -1.51 -6.99
C ASN A 565 -36.13 -0.62 -8.11
N TYR A 566 -36.44 -1.21 -9.27
CA TYR A 566 -36.96 -0.49 -10.44
C TYR A 566 -38.23 0.32 -10.16
N ALA A 567 -39.06 -0.08 -9.17
CA ALA A 567 -40.25 0.66 -8.78
C ALA A 567 -39.94 2.04 -8.17
N LEU A 568 -38.78 2.19 -7.49
CA LEU A 568 -38.39 3.43 -6.81
C LEU A 568 -37.65 4.43 -7.72
N ILE A 569 -37.15 4.01 -8.88
CA ILE A 569 -36.42 4.90 -9.81
C ILE A 569 -37.25 6.14 -10.19
N ARG A 570 -38.53 5.95 -10.58
CA ARG A 570 -39.40 7.06 -10.98
C ARG A 570 -39.75 7.98 -9.80
N PRO A 571 -40.18 7.48 -8.62
CA PRO A 571 -40.31 8.28 -7.41
C PRO A 571 -39.04 9.07 -7.02
N ILE A 572 -37.85 8.46 -7.07
CA ILE A 572 -36.59 9.14 -6.72
C ILE A 572 -36.27 10.26 -7.71
N VAL A 573 -36.37 10.01 -9.02
CA VAL A 573 -36.16 11.04 -10.05
C VAL A 573 -37.21 12.17 -9.94
N ALA A 574 -38.45 11.86 -9.60
CA ALA A 574 -39.48 12.87 -9.32
C ALA A 574 -39.18 13.68 -8.05
N TYR A 575 -38.72 13.03 -6.98
CA TYR A 575 -38.30 13.68 -5.74
C TYR A 575 -37.15 14.66 -5.99
N ILE A 576 -36.08 14.23 -6.67
CA ILE A 576 -34.92 15.07 -6.99
C ILE A 576 -35.38 16.32 -7.76
N ASN A 577 -36.15 16.14 -8.83
CA ASN A 577 -36.64 17.26 -9.62
C ASN A 577 -37.65 18.17 -8.89
N SER A 578 -38.25 17.72 -7.78
CA SER A 578 -39.14 18.55 -6.94
C SER A 578 -38.38 19.54 -6.06
N LYS A 579 -37.08 19.31 -5.77
CA LYS A 579 -36.28 20.17 -4.89
C LYS A 579 -35.51 21.19 -5.72
N ASN A 580 -35.91 22.46 -5.65
CA ASN A 580 -35.32 23.55 -6.44
C ASN A 580 -34.19 24.32 -5.73
N THR A 581 -33.72 23.87 -4.57
CA THR A 581 -32.65 24.52 -3.79
C THR A 581 -31.46 23.57 -3.60
N PHE A 582 -31.53 22.69 -2.60
CA PHE A 582 -30.53 21.67 -2.34
C PHE A 582 -31.16 20.40 -1.75
N ILE A 583 -30.41 19.30 -1.81
CA ILE A 583 -30.69 18.03 -1.12
C ILE A 583 -29.42 17.66 -0.37
N GLU A 584 -29.50 17.51 0.95
CA GLU A 584 -28.41 16.96 1.76
C GLU A 584 -28.60 15.45 1.93
N ILE A 585 -27.50 14.70 1.85
CA ILE A 585 -27.47 13.24 1.92
C ILE A 585 -26.38 12.83 2.91
N HIS A 586 -26.77 12.17 3.99
CA HIS A 586 -25.87 11.71 5.04
C HIS A 586 -25.58 10.22 4.88
N ASN A 587 -24.36 9.88 4.48
CA ASN A 587 -23.92 8.51 4.21
C ASN A 587 -22.88 8.09 5.26
N ARG A 588 -22.91 6.84 5.71
CA ARG A 588 -21.88 6.27 6.59
C ARG A 588 -21.40 4.94 6.03
N VAL A 589 -20.18 4.92 5.52
CA VAL A 589 -19.54 3.71 4.98
C VAL A 589 -18.57 3.15 6.00
N VAL A 590 -18.71 1.87 6.33
CA VAL A 590 -17.79 1.12 7.19
C VAL A 590 -17.15 0.01 6.34
N LYS A 591 -15.83 0.05 6.19
CA LYS A 591 -15.10 -0.76 5.20
C LYS A 591 -13.82 -1.36 5.78
N ASN A 592 -13.35 -2.48 5.26
CA ASN A 592 -12.09 -3.06 5.72
C ASN A 592 -10.90 -2.30 5.10
N ILE A 593 -9.85 -2.01 5.88
CA ILE A 593 -8.61 -1.39 5.39
C ILE A 593 -7.93 -2.28 4.32
N LEU A 594 -8.14 -3.60 4.38
CA LEU A 594 -7.69 -4.54 3.35
C LEU A 594 -8.38 -4.37 1.99
N ASP A 595 -9.57 -3.75 1.91
CA ASP A 595 -10.18 -3.41 0.62
C ASP A 595 -9.33 -2.36 -0.12
N PHE A 596 -8.55 -1.56 0.61
CA PHE A 596 -7.63 -0.58 0.03
C PHE A 596 -6.27 -1.17 -0.37
N ASP A 597 -5.97 -2.42 -0.01
CA ASP A 597 -4.75 -3.12 -0.41
C ASP A 597 -4.66 -3.23 -1.94
N GLY A 598 -3.57 -2.75 -2.53
CA GLY A 598 -3.41 -2.62 -3.97
C GLY A 598 -4.30 -1.57 -4.65
N SER A 599 -5.17 -0.87 -3.92
CA SER A 599 -6.09 0.12 -4.51
C SER A 599 -5.39 1.44 -4.80
N TRP A 600 -5.52 1.90 -6.03
CA TRP A 600 -4.97 3.18 -6.49
C TRP A 600 -6.06 4.21 -6.78
N THR A 601 -7.33 3.80 -6.70
CA THR A 601 -8.50 4.63 -6.98
C THR A 601 -9.70 4.22 -6.13
N VAL A 602 -10.74 5.07 -6.14
CA VAL A 602 -12.01 4.80 -5.44
C VAL A 602 -12.78 3.60 -6.00
N TYR A 603 -12.57 3.27 -7.28
CA TYR A 603 -13.21 2.12 -7.92
C TYR A 603 -12.42 0.83 -7.66
N ASP A 604 -11.07 0.84 -7.68
CA ASP A 604 -10.31 -0.40 -7.42
C ASP A 604 -10.49 -0.91 -5.96
N SER A 605 -10.98 -0.06 -5.06
CA SER A 605 -11.38 -0.39 -3.68
C SER A 605 -12.88 -0.68 -3.50
N LEU A 606 -13.70 -0.49 -4.54
CA LEU A 606 -15.18 -0.40 -4.50
C LEU A 606 -15.77 0.62 -3.50
N LEU A 607 -14.98 1.60 -3.02
CA LEU A 607 -15.51 2.61 -2.10
C LEU A 607 -16.61 3.47 -2.77
N MET A 608 -16.57 3.61 -4.10
CA MET A 608 -17.60 4.35 -4.85
C MET A 608 -18.92 3.59 -4.91
N ASP A 609 -18.87 2.25 -5.00
CA ASP A 609 -20.04 1.39 -5.04
C ASP A 609 -20.75 1.39 -3.69
N ASP A 610 -20.00 1.28 -2.58
CA ASP A 610 -20.52 1.41 -1.22
C ASP A 610 -21.21 2.78 -1.00
N ILE A 611 -20.58 3.87 -1.48
CA ILE A 611 -21.19 5.21 -1.47
C ILE A 611 -22.48 5.25 -2.30
N SER A 612 -22.52 4.59 -3.46
CA SER A 612 -23.71 4.57 -4.32
C SER A 612 -24.89 3.81 -3.71
N GLU A 613 -24.62 2.74 -2.94
CA GLU A 613 -25.61 2.00 -2.15
C GLU A 613 -26.19 2.87 -1.02
N GLU A 614 -25.34 3.57 -0.28
CA GLU A 614 -25.78 4.46 0.82
C GLU A 614 -26.57 5.68 0.31
N VAL A 615 -26.19 6.24 -0.84
CA VAL A 615 -26.93 7.33 -1.51
C VAL A 615 -28.30 6.84 -2.00
N TYR A 616 -28.39 5.60 -2.51
CA TYR A 616 -29.66 5.01 -2.93
C TYR A 616 -30.64 4.84 -1.75
N ASP A 617 -30.19 4.31 -0.62
CA ASP A 617 -31.06 4.13 0.55
C ASP A 617 -31.61 5.46 1.08
N ASN A 618 -30.74 6.47 1.18
CA ASN A 618 -31.15 7.82 1.60
C ASN A 618 -32.25 8.36 0.68
N PHE A 619 -32.10 8.23 -0.65
CA PHE A 619 -33.15 8.64 -1.58
C PHE A 619 -34.45 7.82 -1.45
N ALA A 620 -34.36 6.52 -1.16
CA ALA A 620 -35.53 5.67 -0.92
C ALA A 620 -36.27 6.08 0.37
N GLU A 621 -35.54 6.40 1.44
CA GLU A 621 -36.10 6.93 2.69
C GLU A 621 -36.75 8.31 2.50
N TYR A 622 -36.10 9.21 1.74
CA TYR A 622 -36.64 10.55 1.49
C TYR A 622 -37.92 10.53 0.65
N VAL A 623 -38.04 9.58 -0.30
CA VAL A 623 -39.30 9.29 -1.00
C VAL A 623 -40.36 8.77 -0.02
N ALA A 624 -40.00 7.84 0.86
CA ALA A 624 -40.94 7.25 1.82
C ALA A 624 -41.49 8.27 2.84
N ASP A 625 -40.68 9.16 3.40
CA ASP A 625 -41.19 10.24 4.27
C ASP A 625 -42.02 11.26 3.47
N GLU A 626 -41.63 11.62 2.25
CA GLU A 626 -42.42 12.53 1.40
C GLU A 626 -43.81 11.94 1.11
N GLU A 627 -43.92 10.65 0.75
CA GLU A 627 -45.22 9.99 0.61
C GLU A 627 -45.99 9.92 1.92
N ALA A 628 -45.35 9.53 3.03
CA ALA A 628 -45.96 9.51 4.35
C ALA A 628 -46.42 10.91 4.81
N ARG A 629 -45.71 11.97 4.40
CA ARG A 629 -46.03 13.38 4.66
C ARG A 629 -47.22 13.82 3.82
N LEU A 630 -47.24 13.51 2.53
CA LEU A 630 -48.39 13.77 1.67
C LEU A 630 -49.66 13.05 2.16
N MET A 631 -49.53 11.82 2.65
CA MET A 631 -50.66 11.07 3.23
C MET A 631 -51.10 11.65 4.60
N ARG A 632 -50.17 12.12 5.44
CA ARG A 632 -50.49 12.90 6.66
C ARG A 632 -51.23 14.19 6.31
N VAL A 633 -50.73 14.98 5.35
CA VAL A 633 -51.34 16.26 4.93
C VAL A 633 -52.73 16.05 4.32
N ARG A 634 -52.92 15.06 3.44
CA ARG A 634 -54.24 14.69 2.89
C ARG A 634 -55.23 14.31 4.00
N ARG A 635 -54.79 13.52 4.98
CA ARG A 635 -55.62 13.14 6.13
C ARG A 635 -56.01 14.34 6.98
N VAL A 636 -55.05 15.20 7.34
CA VAL A 636 -55.30 16.44 8.11
C VAL A 636 -56.22 17.40 7.36
N GLY A 637 -56.04 17.56 6.04
CA GLY A 637 -56.92 18.38 5.19
C GLY A 637 -58.35 17.86 5.11
N PHE A 638 -58.56 16.54 5.14
CA PHE A 638 -59.89 15.95 5.24
C PHE A 638 -60.53 16.24 6.61
N TRP A 639 -59.80 16.04 7.71
CA TRP A 639 -60.31 16.34 9.06
C TRP A 639 -60.61 17.83 9.26
N SER A 640 -59.78 18.74 8.72
CA SER A 640 -60.02 20.18 8.85
C SER A 640 -61.19 20.66 8.00
N LEU A 641 -61.38 20.10 6.79
CA LEU A 641 -62.57 20.34 5.97
C LEU A 641 -63.84 19.83 6.67
N GLN A 642 -63.80 18.62 7.25
CA GLN A 642 -64.90 18.05 8.01
C GLN A 642 -65.27 18.93 9.22
N LEU A 643 -64.28 19.40 9.99
CA LEU A 643 -64.48 20.29 11.13
C LEU A 643 -65.03 21.65 10.71
N LEU A 644 -64.55 22.22 9.58
CA LEU A 644 -65.06 23.47 9.03
C LEU A 644 -66.53 23.35 8.58
N VAL A 645 -66.91 22.25 7.93
CA VAL A 645 -68.31 21.98 7.57
C VAL A 645 -69.18 21.82 8.82
N GLN A 646 -68.70 21.11 9.84
CA GLN A 646 -69.40 21.01 11.13
C GLN A 646 -69.57 22.38 11.81
N ALA A 647 -68.52 23.22 11.83
CA ALA A 647 -68.59 24.56 12.41
C ALA A 647 -69.58 25.47 11.69
N ILE A 648 -69.65 25.41 10.35
CA ILE A 648 -70.66 26.14 9.56
C ILE A 648 -72.07 25.64 9.87
N LEU A 649 -72.29 24.33 9.94
CA LEU A 649 -73.60 23.75 10.26
C LEU A 649 -74.06 24.11 11.67
N PHE A 650 -73.18 24.06 12.68
CA PHE A 650 -73.51 24.51 14.04
C PHE A 650 -73.76 26.02 14.11
N GLY A 651 -72.95 26.84 13.42
CA GLY A 651 -73.14 28.29 13.37
C GLY A 651 -74.49 28.70 12.75
N LEU A 652 -74.88 28.05 11.64
CA LEU A 652 -76.21 28.21 11.04
C LEU A 652 -77.32 27.73 11.99
N GLY A 653 -77.12 26.61 12.67
CA GLY A 653 -78.04 26.07 13.68
C GLY A 653 -78.15 26.87 14.98
N THR A 654 -77.34 27.93 15.16
CA THR A 654 -77.47 28.91 16.25
C THR A 654 -77.98 30.28 15.80
N LEU A 655 -78.27 30.44 14.50
CA LEU A 655 -78.81 31.66 13.89
C LEU A 655 -80.27 31.50 13.41
N ALA A 656 -80.87 30.33 13.64
CA ALA A 656 -82.25 29.96 13.33
C ALA A 656 -82.99 29.52 14.60
#